data_AF-A0AA38RB37-F1
#
_entry.id   AF-A0AA38RB37-F1
#
_cell.length_a   1.000
_cell.length_b   1.000
_cell.length_c   1.000
_cell.angle_alpha   90.00
_cell.angle_beta   90.00
_cell.angle_gamma   90.00
#
_symmetry.space_group_name_H-M   'P 1'
#
loop_
_entity.id
_entity.type
_entity.pdbx_description
1 polymer ?
#
loop_
_entity_poly.entity_id
_entity_poly.type
_entity_poly.pdbx_seq_one_letter_code
_entity_poly.pdbx_strand_id
1 'polypeptide(L)'
;MPQPQENARAFIVIILLFWLLTSPDNSGALIGIPSLTSARLQRQRFAHGILNSTKWGDFSPRLIDDQADATPHYLNLTGFREQDGFAWEDFGRFKDRCTEWSRNAHGSSASGENLWDLGLIEPTWQNVTGVVHGEWVRRNGSVPRQGADYNLSAISPDVPWMPTRGDYSHNVTGEHGKITLYLDDKDHSIEFDDRDHGDGPKAGGLARAISASVTMQDDATSSSSWDMKFHGVHWPRQGVILLTSTSEKFAGIFGLPHLTLGPSFFYSSQKLLNKTLDDALRSKERNRFSDPSNPWSSNIEPEGQNWSPTPHCEYILYAQVHPLDPQQLGIKRPGDKAPEMSGLGSLVGTLENELRHPTGAPVGGYPELKMSTVMWSPDCSYFLESKGPPVFASIDGNHLTGKKEEILIYGGKMWLMAFAAVFLGQVYLLKAQMRESNTPSTVGRVSFYTAGTMLLADGLIFAGSSAWTLSASSTLLPSLLMTFGAFLSMALGGVFLGEVYKVQEPERRNRQREQAAANPTPPTPAALAAAAATARAAAVTPAAPAAPPLLSDSLPRPVTAPPLRPDTPPIIIPSDQDIDAEIAEVAANARTGAAAIPVPAAATPAVRATIAQPQRTPFSSISGRFILLGTLLLFVSVAAISWPAPIRAFYCNLLAFIYFSLWVPQIYRNIIRNSRRAYSWRFMIGQSVLRAAPVAYFYLRDDNILFAMTDPLAFTVLAGWLWVQLWVLAFQDVLGPRYGLPKGWLPEAWDYHPVLREDNLEAGGLPIGLVGGADDDNEPGSPVTRRASVSDGSSSKSTRKVDRSKDGKDGKSVRAHVYEIDCAICRETLEVPVVPAGTDPDAVGAGGSVAATLARRTYMVTPCRHIFHSACLEGWLRFRLQCPICREELPPL
;
A
#
# COMPACT_ATOMS: atom_id res chain seq x y z
N MET A 1 3.55 25.05 -29.30
CA MET A 1 3.58 24.54 -27.91
C MET A 1 4.29 23.20 -27.94
N PRO A 2 5.27 22.93 -27.05
CA PRO A 2 5.92 21.62 -26.94
C PRO A 2 4.91 20.55 -26.47
N GLN A 3 5.25 19.27 -26.62
CA GLN A 3 4.35 18.19 -26.24
C GLN A 3 4.30 18.01 -24.71
N PRO A 4 3.14 17.67 -24.12
CA PRO A 4 3.02 17.50 -22.66
C PRO A 4 3.91 16.38 -22.10
N GLN A 5 4.39 15.45 -22.93
CA GLN A 5 5.35 14.41 -22.53
C GLN A 5 6.77 14.97 -22.30
N GLU A 6 7.17 16.03 -22.99
CA GLU A 6 8.48 16.66 -22.82
C GLU A 6 8.53 17.40 -21.48
N ASN A 7 7.48 18.17 -21.17
CA ASN A 7 7.30 18.83 -19.89
C ASN A 7 7.32 17.84 -18.72
N ALA A 8 6.66 16.68 -18.85
CA ALA A 8 6.66 15.65 -17.81
C ALA A 8 8.05 15.04 -17.58
N ARG A 9 8.82 14.79 -18.65
CA ARG A 9 10.22 14.32 -18.55
C ARG A 9 11.11 15.38 -17.91
N ALA A 10 10.99 16.63 -18.32
CA ALA A 10 11.72 17.75 -17.72
C ALA A 10 11.38 17.88 -16.22
N PHE A 11 10.11 17.77 -15.83
CA PHE A 11 9.69 17.87 -14.43
C PHE A 11 10.24 16.71 -13.58
N ILE A 12 10.24 15.48 -14.09
CA ILE A 12 10.88 14.33 -13.41
C ILE A 12 12.40 14.53 -13.29
N VAL A 13 13.07 15.00 -14.35
CA VAL A 13 14.52 15.28 -14.31
C VAL A 13 14.83 16.44 -13.35
N ILE A 14 13.96 17.46 -13.25
CA ILE A 14 14.08 18.56 -12.28
C ILE A 14 13.86 18.06 -10.85
N ILE A 15 12.90 17.16 -10.60
CA ILE A 15 12.72 16.53 -9.28
C ILE A 15 13.94 15.66 -8.91
N LEU A 16 14.49 14.91 -9.86
CA LEU A 16 15.64 14.03 -9.63
C LEU A 16 16.94 14.83 -9.43
N LEU A 17 17.15 15.91 -10.20
CA LEU A 17 18.21 16.88 -9.96
C LEU A 17 18.03 17.62 -8.64
N PHE A 18 16.82 18.07 -8.30
CA PHE A 18 16.53 18.69 -7.01
C PHE A 18 16.86 17.73 -5.88
N TRP A 19 16.39 16.48 -5.95
CA TRP A 19 16.69 15.44 -4.97
C TRP A 19 18.20 15.16 -4.84
N LEU A 20 18.94 15.09 -5.95
CA LEU A 20 20.42 14.97 -5.95
C LEU A 20 21.13 16.22 -5.39
N LEU A 21 20.58 17.42 -5.59
CA LEU A 21 21.14 18.70 -5.11
C LEU A 21 20.73 19.04 -3.68
N THR A 22 19.65 18.43 -3.16
CA THR A 22 19.23 18.49 -1.76
C THR A 22 19.65 17.28 -0.94
N SER A 23 20.20 16.24 -1.58
CA SER A 23 20.87 15.15 -0.85
C SER A 23 22.06 15.74 -0.10
N PRO A 24 22.23 15.47 1.20
CA PRO A 24 23.28 16.09 2.01
C PRO A 24 24.70 15.57 1.73
N ASP A 25 24.92 14.94 0.56
CA ASP A 25 26.19 14.37 0.09
C ASP A 25 27.22 15.46 -0.22
N ASN A 26 27.81 15.98 0.85
CA ASN A 26 28.67 17.16 0.88
C ASN A 26 30.06 16.88 0.26
N SER A 27 30.09 16.77 -1.06
CA SER A 27 31.20 16.31 -1.90
C SER A 27 32.48 17.17 -1.86
N GLY A 28 32.51 18.28 -1.12
CA GLY A 28 33.67 19.16 -0.97
C GLY A 28 34.83 18.60 -0.14
N ALA A 29 34.64 17.52 0.63
CA ALA A 29 35.60 17.09 1.66
C ALA A 29 36.78 16.23 1.19
N LEU A 30 36.77 15.72 -0.04
CA LEU A 30 37.66 14.63 -0.52
C LEU A 30 39.17 14.86 -0.34
N ILE A 31 39.63 16.12 -0.29
CA ILE A 31 41.06 16.46 -0.17
C ILE A 31 41.55 16.39 1.30
N GLY A 32 40.67 16.58 2.29
CA GLY A 32 41.01 16.62 3.72
C GLY A 32 40.92 15.28 4.46
N ILE A 33 40.35 14.25 3.82
CA ILE A 33 40.06 12.95 4.45
C ILE A 33 41.28 12.31 5.12
N PRO A 34 42.46 12.17 4.48
CA PRO A 34 43.53 11.35 5.05
C PRO A 34 44.18 11.94 6.31
N SER A 35 44.22 13.28 6.42
CA SER A 35 44.82 14.00 7.56
C SER A 35 43.88 14.00 8.77
N LEU A 36 42.58 14.23 8.56
CA LEU A 36 41.57 14.17 9.61
C LEU A 36 41.45 12.76 10.20
N THR A 37 41.48 11.70 9.36
CA THR A 37 41.50 10.31 9.85
C THR A 37 42.76 10.01 10.69
N SER A 38 43.94 10.59 10.39
CA SER A 38 45.10 10.44 11.29
C SER A 38 44.90 11.10 12.65
N ALA A 39 44.36 12.33 12.70
CA ALA A 39 44.18 13.05 13.96
C ALA A 39 43.22 12.29 14.89
N ARG A 40 42.08 11.83 14.36
CA ARG A 40 41.14 10.93 15.05
C ARG A 40 41.82 9.66 15.56
N LEU A 41 42.55 8.95 14.70
CA LEU A 41 43.17 7.68 15.03
C LEU A 41 44.28 7.83 16.09
N GLN A 42 45.09 8.89 16.00
CA GLN A 42 46.11 9.24 17.00
C GLN A 42 45.48 9.59 18.36
N ARG A 43 44.38 10.35 18.36
CA ARG A 43 43.59 10.66 19.56
C ARG A 43 43.00 9.40 20.20
N GLN A 44 42.44 8.49 19.41
CA GLN A 44 41.91 7.21 19.90
C GLN A 44 43.02 6.28 20.44
N ARG A 45 44.20 6.28 19.81
CA ARG A 45 45.39 5.58 20.34
C ARG A 45 45.91 6.17 21.65
N PHE A 46 45.89 7.50 21.79
CA PHE A 46 46.22 8.16 23.06
C PHE A 46 45.22 7.81 24.16
N ALA A 47 43.92 7.81 23.86
CA ALA A 47 42.87 7.40 24.79
C ALA A 47 43.00 5.92 25.21
N HIS A 48 43.32 5.01 24.27
CA HIS A 48 43.65 3.61 24.56
C HIS A 48 44.89 3.46 25.46
N GLY A 49 45.89 4.33 25.28
CA GLY A 49 47.06 4.41 26.18
C GLY A 49 46.69 4.76 27.62
N ILE A 50 45.74 5.70 27.84
CA ILE A 50 45.23 6.06 29.17
C ILE A 50 44.42 4.92 29.79
N LEU A 51 43.55 4.26 29.01
CA LEU A 51 42.80 3.08 29.44
C LEU A 51 43.74 1.95 29.94
N ASN A 52 44.91 1.79 29.33
CA ASN A 52 45.90 0.78 29.69
C ASN A 52 46.78 1.16 30.90
N SER A 53 46.97 2.46 31.18
CA SER A 53 47.86 2.92 32.26
C SER A 53 47.15 3.24 33.58
N THR A 54 45.86 3.58 33.53
CA THR A 54 45.07 3.99 34.71
C THR A 54 44.59 2.84 35.57
N LYS A 55 44.19 3.15 36.81
CA LYS A 55 43.71 2.22 37.84
C LYS A 55 42.39 2.72 38.45
N TRP A 56 41.72 1.83 39.18
CA TRP A 56 40.57 2.19 40.00
C TRP A 56 40.97 3.26 41.03
N GLY A 57 40.25 4.40 41.02
CA GLY A 57 40.54 5.56 41.87
C GLY A 57 41.26 6.72 41.17
N ASP A 58 41.84 6.53 39.98
CA ASP A 58 42.49 7.63 39.23
C ASP A 58 41.48 8.68 38.70
N PHE A 59 40.18 8.34 38.69
CA PHE A 59 39.07 9.24 38.41
C PHE A 59 38.14 9.33 39.62
N SER A 60 38.23 10.43 40.34
CA SER A 60 37.37 10.83 41.45
C SER A 60 36.98 12.30 41.27
N PRO A 61 36.04 12.61 40.35
CA PRO A 61 35.54 13.97 40.20
C PRO A 61 34.81 14.39 41.48
N ARG A 62 34.80 15.69 41.76
CA ARG A 62 34.08 16.25 42.92
C ARG A 62 32.59 15.95 42.83
N LEU A 63 32.04 15.34 43.89
CA LEU A 63 30.62 15.02 44.04
C LEU A 63 29.87 16.12 44.79
N ILE A 64 28.53 16.09 44.74
CA ILE A 64 27.64 17.03 45.45
C ILE A 64 27.83 16.93 46.97
N ASP A 65 27.95 15.72 47.49
CA ASP A 65 28.03 15.43 48.94
C ASP A 65 29.46 15.45 49.49
N ASP A 66 30.47 15.74 48.66
CA ASP A 66 31.87 15.80 49.08
C ASP A 66 32.15 17.01 49.99
N GLN A 67 32.89 16.76 51.06
CA GLN A 67 33.43 17.83 51.90
C GLN A 67 34.42 18.68 51.09
N ALA A 68 34.47 19.99 51.37
CA ALA A 68 35.22 20.96 50.57
C ALA A 68 36.75 20.71 50.51
N ASP A 69 37.29 19.89 51.40
CA ASP A 69 38.70 19.51 51.47
C ASP A 69 39.06 18.27 50.62
N ALA A 70 38.07 17.62 49.99
CA ALA A 70 38.31 16.47 49.10
C ALA A 70 39.00 16.91 47.80
N THR A 71 40.20 16.40 47.53
CA THR A 71 40.94 16.70 46.30
C THR A 71 40.42 15.86 45.13
N PRO A 72 39.80 16.45 44.08
CA PRO A 72 39.29 15.68 42.96
C PRO A 72 40.42 15.19 42.05
N HIS A 73 40.20 14.08 41.35
CA HIS A 73 41.13 13.52 40.37
C HIS A 73 40.43 13.34 39.02
N TYR A 74 41.01 13.94 37.98
CA TYR A 74 40.48 13.97 36.61
C TYR A 74 41.48 13.33 35.64
N LEU A 75 40.96 12.69 34.59
CA LEU A 75 41.79 12.02 33.58
C LEU A 75 42.14 12.98 32.44
N ASN A 76 43.29 12.79 31.80
CA ASN A 76 43.65 13.54 30.57
C ASN A 76 42.92 12.98 29.32
N LEU A 77 41.62 12.72 29.44
CA LEU A 77 40.78 12.10 28.44
C LEU A 77 39.62 13.04 28.14
N THR A 78 39.28 13.25 26.86
CA THR A 78 38.26 14.22 26.43
C THR A 78 36.88 13.88 27.01
N GLY A 79 36.32 14.84 27.75
CA GLY A 79 35.09 14.73 28.54
C GLY A 79 35.32 14.37 30.02
N PHE A 80 36.53 13.93 30.40
CA PHE A 80 36.91 13.51 31.75
C PHE A 80 37.92 14.46 32.42
N ARG A 81 38.24 15.60 31.78
CA ARG A 81 39.06 16.68 32.36
C ARG A 81 38.16 17.69 33.06
N GLU A 82 38.65 18.29 34.14
CA GLU A 82 37.98 19.39 34.86
C GLU A 82 37.61 20.56 33.92
N GLN A 83 38.55 20.97 33.07
CA GLN A 83 38.39 22.04 32.08
C GLN A 83 37.32 21.79 31.00
N ASP A 84 36.87 20.53 30.81
CA ASP A 84 35.89 20.20 29.78
C ASP A 84 34.45 20.53 30.25
N GLY A 85 34.24 20.82 31.54
CA GLY A 85 33.00 21.43 32.06
C GLY A 85 31.78 20.49 32.22
N PHE A 86 31.97 19.18 32.11
CA PHE A 86 30.92 18.16 32.28
C PHE A 86 30.46 18.11 33.74
N ALA A 87 29.16 17.89 33.96
CA ALA A 87 28.48 17.93 35.26
C ALA A 87 28.72 16.67 36.13
N TRP A 88 29.99 16.28 36.30
CA TRP A 88 30.40 15.09 37.05
C TRP A 88 30.01 15.09 38.54
N GLU A 89 29.50 16.21 39.06
CA GLU A 89 28.90 16.36 40.38
C GLU A 89 27.77 15.33 40.63
N ASP A 90 26.95 15.04 39.62
CA ASP A 90 25.86 14.04 39.67
C ASP A 90 26.33 12.57 39.63
N PHE A 91 27.64 12.30 39.53
CA PHE A 91 28.17 10.93 39.35
C PHE A 91 27.97 10.02 40.56
N GLY A 92 27.96 10.57 41.78
CA GLY A 92 27.62 9.83 43.00
C GLY A 92 26.19 9.32 42.96
N ARG A 93 25.25 10.25 42.75
CA ARG A 93 23.82 9.98 42.52
C ARG A 93 23.57 8.97 41.39
N PHE A 94 24.36 9.01 40.30
CA PHE A 94 24.31 7.98 39.25
C PHE A 94 24.69 6.60 39.79
N LYS A 95 25.82 6.47 40.50
CA LYS A 95 26.25 5.20 41.11
C LYS A 95 25.23 4.66 42.12
N ASP A 96 24.70 5.52 42.99
CA ASP A 96 23.72 5.13 44.00
C ASP A 96 22.47 4.53 43.35
N ARG A 97 21.87 5.23 42.37
CA ARG A 97 20.71 4.74 41.63
C ARG A 97 21.01 3.44 40.88
N CYS A 98 22.20 3.28 40.31
CA CYS A 98 22.61 2.02 39.69
C CYS A 98 22.67 0.85 40.70
N THR A 99 23.26 1.06 41.88
CA THR A 99 23.28 0.03 42.94
C THR A 99 21.88 -0.28 43.49
N GLU A 100 21.00 0.74 43.57
CA GLU A 100 19.62 0.57 44.01
C GLU A 100 18.83 -0.31 43.03
N TRP A 101 18.90 -0.05 41.73
CA TRP A 101 18.25 -0.91 40.72
C TRP A 101 18.79 -2.33 40.71
N SER A 102 20.10 -2.52 40.88
CA SER A 102 20.69 -3.85 41.04
C SER A 102 20.18 -4.58 42.29
N ARG A 103 20.15 -3.92 43.45
CA ARG A 103 19.62 -4.49 44.70
C ARG A 103 18.12 -4.74 44.65
N ASN A 104 17.35 -3.94 43.89
CA ASN A 104 15.92 -4.14 43.69
C ASN A 104 15.59 -5.26 42.69
N ALA A 105 16.53 -5.64 41.82
CA ALA A 105 16.33 -6.71 40.85
C ALA A 105 16.62 -8.12 41.42
N HIS A 106 17.47 -8.22 42.45
CA HIS A 106 17.91 -9.48 43.08
C HIS A 106 17.35 -9.62 44.51
N GLY A 107 17.20 -10.86 44.98
CA GLY A 107 16.69 -11.15 46.31
C GLY A 107 17.66 -10.85 47.45
N SER A 108 17.15 -10.98 48.68
CA SER A 108 17.97 -11.01 49.90
C SER A 108 18.30 -12.45 50.29
N SER A 109 19.53 -12.66 50.76
CA SER A 109 20.02 -13.87 51.40
C SER A 109 19.24 -14.18 52.69
N ALA A 110 19.30 -15.43 53.14
CA ALA A 110 18.84 -15.82 54.48
C ALA A 110 19.60 -15.10 55.62
N SER A 111 20.75 -14.49 55.33
CA SER A 111 21.49 -13.58 56.25
C SER A 111 20.95 -12.14 56.28
N GLY A 112 20.03 -11.77 55.38
CA GLY A 112 19.52 -10.41 55.21
C GLY A 112 20.35 -9.52 54.27
N GLU A 113 21.55 -9.96 53.87
CA GLU A 113 22.39 -9.30 52.87
C GLU A 113 21.81 -9.46 51.45
N ASN A 114 22.04 -8.50 50.54
CA ASN A 114 21.55 -8.64 49.16
C ASN A 114 22.43 -9.63 48.36
N LEU A 115 21.80 -10.48 47.54
CA LEU A 115 22.50 -11.52 46.77
C LEU A 115 23.43 -10.93 45.71
N TRP A 116 23.11 -9.75 45.17
CA TRP A 116 23.94 -9.04 44.19
C TRP A 116 25.28 -8.57 44.78
N ASP A 117 25.26 -7.96 45.97
CA ASP A 117 26.48 -7.49 46.66
C ASP A 117 27.43 -8.65 46.97
N LEU A 118 26.88 -9.80 47.38
CA LEU A 118 27.65 -11.02 47.66
C LEU A 118 28.18 -11.71 46.38
N GLY A 119 27.65 -11.37 45.20
CA GLY A 119 27.92 -12.07 43.94
C GLY A 119 27.31 -13.49 43.90
N LEU A 120 26.23 -13.72 44.65
CA LEU A 120 25.53 -15.01 44.69
C LEU A 120 24.50 -15.08 43.57
N ILE A 121 24.81 -15.86 42.55
CA ILE A 121 24.22 -15.80 41.20
C ILE A 121 22.75 -16.27 41.19
N GLU A 122 21.80 -15.34 41.14
CA GLU A 122 20.50 -15.62 40.52
C GLU A 122 20.66 -15.65 38.98
N PRO A 123 20.12 -16.65 38.27
CA PRO A 123 20.44 -16.86 36.86
C PRO A 123 19.67 -15.93 35.93
N THR A 124 20.41 -14.95 35.40
CA THR A 124 20.07 -14.08 34.27
C THR A 124 20.42 -14.73 32.93
N TRP A 125 19.83 -14.23 31.83
CA TRP A 125 20.28 -14.56 30.46
C TRP A 125 21.78 -14.28 30.30
N GLN A 126 22.52 -15.20 29.66
CA GLN A 126 23.97 -15.08 29.47
C GLN A 126 24.32 -14.36 28.17
N ASN A 127 23.46 -14.49 27.15
CA ASN A 127 23.39 -13.68 25.94
C ASN A 127 22.12 -12.82 25.99
N VAL A 128 22.26 -11.50 25.95
CA VAL A 128 21.12 -10.54 26.00
C VAL A 128 20.68 -10.02 24.63
N THR A 129 21.27 -10.49 23.53
CA THR A 129 20.93 -10.04 22.17
C THR A 129 19.44 -10.20 21.87
N GLY A 130 18.79 -9.09 21.48
CA GLY A 130 17.34 -8.98 21.40
C GLY A 130 16.86 -7.54 21.50
N VAL A 131 15.55 -7.37 21.66
CA VAL A 131 14.90 -6.05 21.72
C VAL A 131 14.05 -5.95 22.97
N VAL A 132 14.27 -4.89 23.76
CA VAL A 132 13.42 -4.48 24.88
C VAL A 132 12.84 -3.09 24.65
N HIS A 133 11.63 -2.86 25.13
CA HIS A 133 10.94 -1.58 25.05
C HIS A 133 10.19 -1.26 26.33
N GLY A 134 9.89 0.01 26.55
CA GLY A 134 9.10 0.48 27.68
C GLY A 134 9.08 2.00 27.77
N GLU A 135 8.66 2.51 28.92
CA GLU A 135 8.53 3.95 29.15
C GLU A 135 9.60 4.48 30.09
N TRP A 136 9.99 5.74 29.89
CA TRP A 136 10.93 6.47 30.74
C TRP A 136 10.28 7.66 31.44
N VAL A 137 10.93 8.12 32.52
CA VAL A 137 10.66 9.39 33.21
C VAL A 137 11.95 10.17 33.35
N ARG A 138 11.89 11.48 33.05
CA ARG A 138 13.01 12.40 33.18
C ARG A 138 13.10 12.92 34.61
N ARG A 139 14.33 12.98 35.15
CA ARG A 139 14.68 13.71 36.37
C ARG A 139 15.80 14.68 36.06
N ASN A 140 15.70 15.91 36.53
CA ASN A 140 16.75 16.91 36.31
C ASN A 140 18.04 16.54 37.07
N GLY A 141 19.19 16.92 36.50
CA GLY A 141 20.48 16.97 37.19
C GLY A 141 20.54 18.10 38.22
N SER A 142 21.67 18.20 38.90
CA SER A 142 21.99 19.21 39.91
C SER A 142 22.18 20.61 39.32
N VAL A 143 22.96 20.70 38.24
CA VAL A 143 23.32 21.95 37.56
C VAL A 143 22.74 21.93 36.14
N PRO A 144 21.86 22.86 35.73
CA PRO A 144 21.39 22.92 34.35
C PRO A 144 22.56 23.25 33.42
N ARG A 145 22.69 22.50 32.31
CA ARG A 145 23.71 22.69 31.28
C ARG A 145 23.06 22.79 29.90
N GLN A 146 23.61 23.63 29.04
CA GLN A 146 23.18 23.83 27.65
C GLN A 146 24.37 23.78 26.70
N GLY A 147 24.10 23.58 25.40
CA GLY A 147 25.16 23.52 24.39
C GLY A 147 26.02 24.80 24.27
N ALA A 148 25.52 25.94 24.77
CA ALA A 148 26.24 27.20 24.82
C ALA A 148 27.31 27.27 25.94
N ASP A 149 27.25 26.40 26.95
CA ASP A 149 28.19 26.41 28.09
C ASP A 149 29.56 25.79 27.72
N TYR A 150 29.66 25.12 26.57
CA TYR A 150 30.79 24.28 26.17
C TYR A 150 31.60 24.88 25.03
N ASN A 151 32.87 25.18 25.28
CA ASN A 151 33.81 25.56 24.23
C ASN A 151 34.32 24.32 23.48
N LEU A 152 33.55 23.85 22.50
CA LEU A 152 33.87 22.66 21.68
C LEU A 152 35.25 22.72 21.00
N SER A 153 35.71 23.92 20.62
CA SER A 153 37.03 24.14 20.04
C SER A 153 38.18 24.04 21.06
N ALA A 154 37.91 24.21 22.35
CA ALA A 154 38.89 23.96 23.42
C ALA A 154 38.92 22.48 23.83
N ILE A 155 37.76 21.81 23.88
CA ILE A 155 37.63 20.38 24.19
C ILE A 155 38.29 19.52 23.09
N SER A 156 38.08 19.90 21.83
CA SER A 156 38.43 19.10 20.65
C SER A 156 38.94 19.99 19.49
N PRO A 157 40.18 20.49 19.55
CA PRO A 157 40.68 21.53 18.65
C PRO A 157 40.89 21.06 17.19
N ASP A 158 41.20 19.78 16.98
CA ASP A 158 41.43 19.23 15.63
C ASP A 158 40.15 18.98 14.82
N VAL A 159 38.97 19.32 15.39
CA VAL A 159 37.65 18.95 14.84
C VAL A 159 36.91 20.21 14.36
N PRO A 160 36.57 20.31 13.07
CA PRO A 160 35.93 21.50 12.50
C PRO A 160 34.40 21.47 12.75
N TRP A 161 33.98 21.60 14.02
CA TRP A 161 32.58 21.55 14.46
C TRP A 161 31.62 22.38 13.58
N MET A 162 30.44 21.83 13.28
CA MET A 162 29.44 22.56 12.51
C MET A 162 28.83 23.71 13.35
N PRO A 163 28.89 24.97 12.88
CA PRO A 163 28.42 26.13 13.64
C PRO A 163 26.89 26.07 13.82
N THR A 164 26.47 25.70 15.02
CA THR A 164 25.08 25.47 15.41
C THR A 164 24.56 26.63 16.27
N ARG A 165 23.32 27.07 16.00
CA ARG A 165 22.63 28.18 16.71
C ARG A 165 21.44 27.73 17.56
N GLY A 166 21.25 26.42 17.70
CA GLY A 166 20.21 25.81 18.52
C GLY A 166 20.81 24.77 19.46
N ASP A 167 19.95 24.12 20.24
CA ASP A 167 20.34 23.08 21.20
C ASP A 167 21.07 21.90 20.54
N TYR A 168 21.85 21.18 21.35
CA TYR A 168 22.43 19.90 20.97
C TYR A 168 21.33 18.91 20.54
N SER A 169 21.56 18.16 19.47
CA SER A 169 20.67 17.04 19.13
C SER A 169 20.74 15.95 20.20
N HIS A 170 19.75 15.06 20.26
CA HIS A 170 19.57 14.10 21.36
C HIS A 170 19.26 14.73 22.74
N ASN A 171 19.04 16.05 22.84
CA ASN A 171 18.51 16.69 24.03
C ASN A 171 17.02 16.36 24.20
N VAL A 172 16.69 15.61 25.26
CA VAL A 172 15.34 15.17 25.59
C VAL A 172 14.72 16.17 26.56
N THR A 173 13.69 16.90 26.11
CA THR A 173 13.05 17.98 26.87
C THR A 173 11.81 17.55 27.63
N GLY A 174 11.05 16.57 27.12
CA GLY A 174 9.83 16.05 27.74
C GLY A 174 10.05 15.37 29.09
N GLU A 175 8.99 15.30 29.90
CA GLU A 175 9.01 14.68 31.23
C GLU A 175 8.89 13.15 31.18
N HIS A 176 8.25 12.63 30.13
CA HIS A 176 7.97 11.22 29.93
C HIS A 176 7.97 10.88 28.44
N GLY A 177 8.20 9.60 28.13
CA GLY A 177 8.20 9.10 26.77
C GLY A 177 8.56 7.62 26.72
N LYS A 178 8.95 7.17 25.53
CA LYS A 178 9.18 5.75 25.22
C LYS A 178 10.63 5.51 24.79
N ILE A 179 11.16 4.35 25.15
CA ILE A 179 12.53 3.91 24.84
C ILE A 179 12.51 2.47 24.37
N THR A 180 13.26 2.20 23.30
CA THR A 180 13.52 0.87 22.76
C THR A 180 15.03 0.67 22.69
N LEU A 181 15.53 -0.43 23.25
CA LEU A 181 16.93 -0.85 23.09
C LEU A 181 17.00 -2.14 22.27
N TYR A 182 17.80 -2.08 21.22
CA TYR A 182 18.26 -3.22 20.44
C TYR A 182 19.65 -3.60 20.97
N LEU A 183 19.74 -4.69 21.73
CA LEU A 183 20.98 -5.18 22.31
C LEU A 183 21.69 -6.17 21.37
N ASP A 184 23.01 -6.04 21.28
CA ASP A 184 23.88 -6.77 20.38
C ASP A 184 25.17 -7.16 21.14
N ASP A 185 25.10 -8.29 21.84
CA ASP A 185 26.17 -8.89 22.63
C ASP A 185 27.16 -9.65 21.71
N LYS A 186 28.45 -9.32 21.82
CA LYS A 186 29.51 -9.84 20.95
C LYS A 186 30.17 -11.08 21.56
N ASP A 187 30.60 -12.00 20.70
CA ASP A 187 31.34 -13.20 21.11
C ASP A 187 32.74 -12.93 21.72
N HIS A 188 33.15 -11.67 21.83
CA HIS A 188 34.31 -11.25 22.60
C HIS A 188 34.01 -11.26 24.11
N SER A 189 34.26 -12.40 24.73
CA SER A 189 34.22 -12.59 26.18
C SER A 189 35.62 -12.74 26.78
N ILE A 190 35.77 -12.36 28.05
CA ILE A 190 36.95 -12.61 28.88
C ILE A 190 36.52 -13.12 30.25
N GLU A 191 37.16 -14.20 30.71
CA GLU A 191 37.09 -14.66 32.10
C GLU A 191 38.09 -13.91 32.99
N PHE A 192 37.68 -13.69 34.24
CA PHE A 192 38.38 -12.93 35.26
C PHE A 192 38.23 -13.64 36.61
N ASP A 193 39.20 -13.51 37.52
CA ASP A 193 39.07 -14.03 38.88
C ASP A 193 38.84 -12.85 39.84
N ASP A 194 37.66 -12.81 40.47
CA ASP A 194 37.27 -11.74 41.39
C ASP A 194 37.96 -11.82 42.76
N ARG A 195 38.74 -12.89 43.03
CA ARG A 195 39.29 -13.20 44.36
C ARG A 195 40.33 -12.20 44.89
N ASP A 196 41.06 -11.53 44.01
CA ASP A 196 42.26 -10.75 44.38
C ASP A 196 42.00 -9.23 44.54
N HIS A 197 40.76 -8.75 44.33
CA HIS A 197 40.50 -7.33 44.06
C HIS A 197 39.55 -6.59 45.03
N GLY A 198 39.75 -6.81 46.34
CA GLY A 198 39.28 -5.92 47.41
C GLY A 198 37.81 -6.06 47.84
N ASP A 199 37.41 -5.23 48.81
CA ASP A 199 36.01 -5.14 49.25
C ASP A 199 35.16 -4.34 48.25
N GLY A 200 34.01 -4.90 47.87
CA GLY A 200 33.06 -4.31 46.93
C GLY A 200 32.20 -5.37 46.23
N PRO A 201 31.19 -4.96 45.46
CA PRO A 201 30.37 -5.89 44.67
C PRO A 201 31.25 -6.59 43.62
N LYS A 202 30.97 -7.87 43.37
CA LYS A 202 31.79 -8.73 42.49
C LYS A 202 31.25 -8.75 41.07
N ALA A 203 32.16 -8.81 40.08
CA ALA A 203 31.84 -8.78 38.66
C ALA A 203 31.50 -10.16 38.06
N GLY A 204 31.51 -11.21 38.89
CA GLY A 204 31.12 -12.57 38.52
C GLY A 204 32.12 -13.27 37.61
N GLY A 205 33.34 -12.74 37.44
CA GLY A 205 34.40 -13.38 36.67
C GLY A 205 34.14 -13.61 35.18
N LEU A 206 33.11 -13.00 34.58
CA LEU A 206 32.84 -13.06 33.14
C LEU A 206 32.38 -11.69 32.63
N ALA A 207 33.14 -11.11 31.70
CA ALA A 207 32.79 -9.87 31.02
C ALA A 207 32.69 -10.10 29.50
N ARG A 208 31.68 -9.51 28.86
CA ARG A 208 31.39 -9.60 27.42
C ARG A 208 31.31 -8.21 26.80
N ALA A 209 31.82 -8.03 25.59
CA ALA A 209 31.68 -6.78 24.87
C ALA A 209 30.28 -6.67 24.26
N ILE A 210 29.63 -5.52 24.37
CA ILE A 210 28.25 -5.32 23.95
C ILE A 210 28.07 -3.95 23.29
N SER A 211 27.16 -3.88 22.33
CA SER A 211 26.63 -2.62 21.79
C SER A 211 25.11 -2.59 21.93
N ALA A 212 24.55 -1.38 22.01
CA ALA A 212 23.11 -1.16 21.92
C ALA A 212 22.80 -0.04 20.93
N SER A 213 21.75 -0.21 20.14
CA SER A 213 21.08 0.91 19.47
C SER A 213 19.85 1.29 20.29
N VAL A 214 19.71 2.57 20.59
CA VAL A 214 18.67 3.11 21.47
C VAL A 214 17.84 4.13 20.69
N THR A 215 16.56 3.84 20.55
CA THR A 215 15.55 4.75 20.00
C THR A 215 14.77 5.34 21.16
N MET A 216 14.75 6.66 21.28
CA MET A 216 13.90 7.38 22.24
C MET A 216 12.85 8.22 21.52
N GLN A 217 11.63 8.22 22.03
CA GLN A 217 10.54 9.10 21.58
C GLN A 217 10.03 9.89 22.79
N ASP A 218 9.89 11.21 22.62
CA ASP A 218 9.21 12.11 23.57
C ASP A 218 7.72 12.19 23.25
N ASP A 219 6.86 11.95 24.26
CA ASP A 219 5.40 12.00 24.08
C ASP A 219 4.88 13.46 23.94
N ALA A 220 5.59 14.46 24.49
CA ALA A 220 5.18 15.86 24.40
C ALA A 220 5.34 16.43 22.98
N THR A 221 6.41 16.05 22.27
CA THR A 221 6.67 16.45 20.89
C THR A 221 6.08 15.44 19.88
N SER A 222 6.05 14.15 20.21
CA SER A 222 5.61 12.99 19.40
C SER A 222 6.34 12.73 18.07
N SER A 223 6.88 13.77 17.43
CA SER A 223 7.52 13.72 16.09
C SER A 223 9.03 13.58 16.09
N SER A 224 9.70 13.78 17.22
CA SER A 224 11.14 13.59 17.39
C SER A 224 11.41 12.23 18.02
N SER A 225 11.82 11.26 17.18
CA SER A 225 12.57 10.10 17.64
C SER A 225 14.07 10.41 17.53
N TRP A 226 14.84 10.06 18.55
CA TRP A 226 16.30 10.17 18.55
C TRP A 226 16.91 8.77 18.58
N ASP A 227 17.76 8.51 17.60
CA ASP A 227 18.38 7.21 17.33
C ASP A 227 19.89 7.29 17.56
N MET A 228 20.37 6.61 18.59
CA MET A 228 21.75 6.70 19.05
C MET A 228 22.35 5.33 19.38
N LYS A 229 23.68 5.24 19.33
CA LYS A 229 24.44 4.01 19.53
C LYS A 229 25.35 4.10 20.74
N PHE A 230 25.38 2.99 21.48
CA PHE A 230 26.11 2.81 22.71
C PHE A 230 27.05 1.61 22.61
N HIS A 231 28.19 1.71 23.28
CA HIS A 231 29.19 0.65 23.35
C HIS A 231 29.63 0.44 24.80
N GLY A 232 29.91 -0.80 25.18
CA GLY A 232 30.40 -1.09 26.53
C GLY A 232 30.50 -2.56 26.89
N VAL A 233 30.20 -2.88 28.14
CA VAL A 233 30.48 -4.16 28.79
C VAL A 233 29.25 -4.72 29.49
N HIS A 234 29.04 -6.03 29.34
CA HIS A 234 28.00 -6.83 29.97
C HIS A 234 28.68 -7.86 30.90
N TRP A 235 28.18 -7.97 32.13
CA TRP A 235 28.60 -8.96 33.14
C TRP A 235 27.47 -9.95 33.38
N PRO A 236 27.43 -11.09 32.65
CA PRO A 236 26.20 -11.87 32.52
C PRO A 236 25.81 -12.67 33.76
N ARG A 237 26.72 -12.82 34.74
CA ARG A 237 26.43 -13.50 36.01
C ARG A 237 25.77 -12.58 37.06
N GLN A 238 25.80 -11.27 36.86
CA GLN A 238 25.12 -10.26 37.69
C GLN A 238 23.94 -9.62 36.95
N GLY A 239 23.85 -9.82 35.62
CA GLY A 239 22.91 -9.12 34.75
C GLY A 239 23.23 -7.64 34.53
N VAL A 240 24.46 -7.20 34.83
CA VAL A 240 24.84 -5.78 34.78
C VAL A 240 25.35 -5.43 33.38
N ILE A 241 24.84 -4.35 32.81
CA ILE A 241 25.26 -3.78 31.53
C ILE A 241 25.62 -2.31 31.76
N LEU A 242 26.83 -1.90 31.38
CA LEU A 242 27.26 -0.50 31.38
C LEU A 242 27.74 -0.13 29.97
N LEU A 243 27.12 0.89 29.39
CA LEU A 243 27.45 1.42 28.07
C LEU A 243 27.67 2.93 28.12
N THR A 244 28.35 3.45 27.11
CA THR A 244 28.54 4.90 26.89
C THR A 244 28.33 5.25 25.42
N SER A 245 27.83 6.46 25.15
CA SER A 245 28.04 7.11 23.86
C SER A 245 29.53 7.40 23.65
N THR A 246 29.97 7.64 22.40
CA THR A 246 31.34 8.07 22.13
C THR A 246 31.39 8.96 20.89
N SER A 247 32.05 10.10 21.03
CA SER A 247 32.09 11.16 20.03
C SER A 247 33.46 11.85 20.02
N GLU A 248 33.58 12.91 19.22
CA GLU A 248 34.78 13.76 19.18
C GLU A 248 34.93 14.70 20.40
N LYS A 249 33.91 14.81 21.27
CA LYS A 249 33.99 15.58 22.54
C LYS A 249 34.01 14.69 23.79
N PHE A 250 33.49 13.46 23.71
CA PHE A 250 33.40 12.54 24.84
C PHE A 250 33.93 11.15 24.45
N ALA A 251 35.05 10.76 25.06
CA ALA A 251 35.72 9.49 24.80
C ALA A 251 35.19 8.35 25.70
N GLY A 252 33.85 8.23 25.79
CA GLY A 252 33.16 7.38 26.75
C GLY A 252 33.68 5.95 26.83
N ILE A 253 33.85 5.26 25.70
CA ILE A 253 34.29 3.85 25.66
C ILE A 253 35.72 3.64 26.20
N PHE A 254 36.57 4.68 26.17
CA PHE A 254 37.92 4.63 26.72
C PHE A 254 37.96 4.98 28.22
N GLY A 255 36.98 5.75 28.71
CA GLY A 255 36.81 6.06 30.14
C GLY A 255 35.92 5.06 30.90
N LEU A 256 35.18 4.20 30.19
CA LEU A 256 34.10 3.36 30.73
C LEU A 256 34.44 2.58 32.01
N PRO A 257 35.62 1.96 32.19
CA PRO A 257 35.93 1.26 33.45
C PRO A 257 35.83 2.15 34.69
N HIS A 258 36.19 3.43 34.59
CA HIS A 258 36.10 4.40 35.68
C HIS A 258 34.64 4.73 36.07
N LEU A 259 33.70 4.49 35.16
CA LEU A 259 32.25 4.66 35.38
C LEU A 259 31.57 3.46 36.04
N THR A 260 32.32 2.38 36.33
CA THR A 260 31.79 1.18 36.98
C THR A 260 31.55 1.36 38.49
N LEU A 261 30.81 0.42 39.08
CA LEU A 261 30.37 0.46 40.48
C LEU A 261 31.39 -0.09 41.49
N GLY A 262 32.48 -0.72 41.03
CA GLY A 262 33.47 -1.33 41.93
C GLY A 262 34.74 -1.85 41.23
N PRO A 263 35.80 -2.18 42.01
CA PRO A 263 37.12 -2.53 41.47
C PRO A 263 37.13 -3.79 40.59
N SER A 264 36.30 -4.79 40.91
CA SER A 264 36.14 -6.01 40.11
C SER A 264 35.60 -5.70 38.70
N PHE A 265 34.60 -4.81 38.60
CA PHE A 265 34.03 -4.32 37.35
C PHE A 265 35.05 -3.47 36.58
N PHE A 266 35.83 -2.62 37.27
CA PHE A 266 36.92 -1.87 36.66
C PHE A 266 37.95 -2.79 35.99
N TYR A 267 38.57 -3.71 36.71
CA TYR A 267 39.66 -4.53 36.16
C TYR A 267 39.18 -5.51 35.08
N SER A 268 37.97 -6.06 35.21
CA SER A 268 37.39 -6.94 34.18
C SER A 268 37.02 -6.19 32.90
N SER A 269 36.39 -5.00 32.98
CA SER A 269 36.12 -4.16 31.81
C SER A 269 37.41 -3.61 31.19
N GLN A 270 38.39 -3.17 31.99
CA GLN A 270 39.70 -2.72 31.50
C GLN A 270 40.39 -3.82 30.69
N LYS A 271 40.48 -5.05 31.23
CA LYS A 271 41.09 -6.22 30.55
C LYS A 271 40.41 -6.54 29.21
N LEU A 272 39.07 -6.45 29.16
CA LEU A 272 38.26 -6.67 27.96
C LEU A 272 38.41 -5.57 26.90
N LEU A 273 38.25 -4.32 27.31
CA LEU A 273 38.31 -3.16 26.42
C LEU A 273 39.72 -2.92 25.90
N ASN A 274 40.76 -3.11 26.72
CA ASN A 274 42.14 -3.00 26.28
C ASN A 274 42.45 -3.94 25.09
N LYS A 275 41.96 -5.19 25.13
CA LYS A 275 42.06 -6.14 24.02
C LYS A 275 41.18 -5.74 22.82
N THR A 276 39.88 -5.59 23.04
CA THR A 276 38.90 -5.39 21.94
C THR A 276 39.09 -4.06 21.20
N LEU A 277 39.48 -3.00 21.91
CA LEU A 277 39.80 -1.70 21.31
C LEU A 277 41.15 -1.74 20.59
N ASP A 278 42.18 -2.46 21.09
CA ASP A 278 43.45 -2.60 20.35
C ASP A 278 43.25 -3.39 19.04
N ASP A 279 42.56 -4.53 19.07
CA ASP A 279 42.25 -5.31 17.87
C ASP A 279 41.46 -4.48 16.83
N ALA A 280 40.51 -3.66 17.28
CA ALA A 280 39.77 -2.72 16.42
C ALA A 280 40.65 -1.58 15.87
N LEU A 281 41.50 -0.96 16.71
CA LEU A 281 42.42 0.10 16.29
C LEU A 281 43.47 -0.41 15.30
N ARG A 282 44.02 -1.61 15.50
CA ARG A 282 44.93 -2.29 14.55
C ARG A 282 44.27 -2.53 13.19
N SER A 283 42.98 -2.86 13.19
CA SER A 283 42.18 -3.01 11.96
C SER A 283 42.00 -1.67 11.24
N LYS A 284 41.66 -0.60 11.98
CA LYS A 284 41.53 0.76 11.44
C LYS A 284 42.87 1.37 10.98
N GLU A 285 43.98 1.06 11.64
CA GLU A 285 45.33 1.43 11.20
C GLU A 285 45.68 0.82 9.84
N ARG A 286 45.34 -0.46 9.63
CA ARG A 286 45.53 -1.16 8.36
C ARG A 286 44.62 -0.63 7.26
N ASN A 287 43.37 -0.31 7.59
CA ASN A 287 42.32 0.08 6.64
C ASN A 287 42.09 1.61 6.56
N ARG A 288 43.03 2.42 7.08
CA ARG A 288 42.90 3.88 7.29
C ARG A 288 42.41 4.67 6.06
N PHE A 289 42.71 4.21 4.85
CA PHE A 289 42.31 4.88 3.60
C PHE A 289 41.00 4.36 2.99
N SER A 290 40.62 3.10 3.27
CA SER A 290 39.38 2.49 2.76
C SER A 290 38.19 2.66 3.69
N ASP A 291 38.43 2.88 4.98
CA ASP A 291 37.40 3.00 6.01
C ASP A 291 37.75 4.12 7.03
N PRO A 292 37.33 5.38 6.77
CA PRO A 292 37.56 6.50 7.67
C PRO A 292 36.62 6.52 8.90
N SER A 293 35.67 5.57 9.00
CA SER A 293 34.58 5.65 9.98
C SER A 293 35.05 5.48 11.43
N ASN A 294 34.45 6.21 12.35
CA ASN A 294 34.57 5.93 13.78
C ASN A 294 33.70 4.70 14.14
N PRO A 295 34.29 3.55 14.56
CA PRO A 295 33.51 2.33 14.83
C PRO A 295 32.68 2.42 16.13
N TRP A 296 32.93 3.43 16.98
CA TRP A 296 32.19 3.72 18.22
C TRP A 296 31.35 5.00 18.11
N SER A 297 30.97 5.40 16.89
CA SER A 297 30.10 6.56 16.67
C SER A 297 28.78 6.43 17.41
N SER A 298 28.42 7.45 18.18
CA SER A 298 27.12 7.63 18.83
C SER A 298 25.95 7.82 17.86
N ASN A 299 26.18 8.27 16.63
CA ASN A 299 25.14 8.37 15.60
C ASN A 299 25.00 7.03 14.87
N ILE A 300 23.76 6.57 14.63
CA ILE A 300 23.48 5.26 14.00
C ILE A 300 23.83 5.23 12.50
N GLU A 301 23.54 6.29 11.76
CA GLU A 301 23.81 6.36 10.31
C GLU A 301 25.33 6.41 10.03
N PRO A 302 25.90 5.43 9.30
CA PRO A 302 27.32 5.43 8.93
C PRO A 302 27.59 6.14 7.60
N GLU A 303 26.53 6.57 6.90
CA GLU A 303 26.58 7.15 5.56
C GLU A 303 26.86 8.66 5.63
N GLY A 304 27.62 9.19 4.67
CA GLY A 304 27.84 10.64 4.54
C GLY A 304 28.48 11.30 5.76
N GLN A 305 29.61 10.77 6.25
CA GLN A 305 30.27 11.28 7.46
C GLN A 305 30.71 12.74 7.32
N ASN A 306 29.88 13.66 7.82
CA ASN A 306 30.18 15.09 7.90
C ASN A 306 31.43 15.30 8.76
N TRP A 307 32.53 15.69 8.11
CA TRP A 307 33.81 16.00 8.74
C TRP A 307 33.69 17.13 9.77
N SER A 308 32.65 17.95 9.64
CA SER A 308 32.10 18.85 10.65
C SER A 308 30.93 18.18 11.40
N PRO A 309 31.18 17.45 12.51
CA PRO A 309 30.10 16.84 13.28
C PRO A 309 29.19 17.89 13.90
N THR A 310 27.90 17.56 14.03
CA THR A 310 26.94 18.29 14.86
C THR A 310 27.05 17.85 16.32
N PRO A 311 27.08 18.78 17.28
CA PRO A 311 27.15 18.44 18.69
C PRO A 311 25.79 17.94 19.20
N HIS A 312 25.84 16.89 20.02
CA HIS A 312 24.68 16.18 20.55
C HIS A 312 24.89 15.85 22.04
N CYS A 313 23.82 15.68 22.82
CA CYS A 313 23.95 15.23 24.22
C CYS A 313 24.59 13.85 24.28
N GLU A 314 25.54 13.68 25.19
CA GLU A 314 26.21 12.43 25.51
C GLU A 314 25.47 11.71 26.63
N TYR A 315 25.67 10.40 26.74
CA TYR A 315 24.96 9.57 27.69
C TYR A 315 25.82 8.41 28.22
N ILE A 316 25.62 8.11 29.50
CA ILE A 316 26.10 6.92 30.20
C ILE A 316 24.85 6.10 30.53
N LEU A 317 24.80 4.84 30.09
CA LEU A 317 23.63 3.97 30.19
C LEU A 317 23.96 2.76 31.05
N TYR A 318 23.28 2.63 32.18
CA TYR A 318 23.28 1.45 33.03
C TYR A 318 21.99 0.66 32.82
N ALA A 319 22.08 -0.66 32.64
CA ALA A 319 20.92 -1.53 32.63
C ALA A 319 21.16 -2.78 33.48
N GLN A 320 20.17 -3.14 34.29
CA GLN A 320 20.15 -4.34 35.11
C GLN A 320 19.11 -5.31 34.54
N VAL A 321 19.61 -6.41 33.96
CA VAL A 321 18.81 -7.56 33.55
C VAL A 321 18.25 -8.23 34.82
N HIS A 322 16.95 -8.46 34.87
CA HIS A 322 16.33 -9.16 36.01
C HIS A 322 16.59 -10.67 35.93
N PRO A 323 16.73 -11.37 37.07
CA PRO A 323 16.80 -12.83 37.11
C PRO A 323 15.50 -13.47 36.60
N LEU A 324 15.58 -14.71 36.12
CA LEU A 324 14.46 -15.40 35.49
C LEU A 324 13.50 -16.00 36.51
N ASP A 325 12.22 -15.64 36.44
CA ASP A 325 11.13 -16.22 37.25
C ASP A 325 11.08 -17.76 37.09
N PRO A 326 11.34 -18.55 38.15
CA PRO A 326 11.29 -20.02 38.05
C PRO A 326 9.89 -20.57 37.72
N GLN A 327 8.84 -19.77 37.98
CA GLN A 327 7.46 -20.10 37.65
C GLN A 327 7.20 -20.04 36.14
N GLN A 328 7.81 -19.10 35.42
CA GLN A 328 7.69 -18.98 33.95
C GLN A 328 8.36 -20.16 33.23
N LEU A 329 9.42 -20.72 33.83
CA LEU A 329 10.13 -21.91 33.33
C LEU A 329 9.40 -23.24 33.63
N GLY A 330 8.18 -23.19 34.19
CA GLY A 330 7.40 -24.38 34.54
C GLY A 330 7.93 -25.18 35.74
N ILE A 331 8.95 -24.67 36.44
CA ILE A 331 9.59 -25.36 37.56
C ILE A 331 8.69 -25.21 38.80
N LYS A 332 7.84 -26.23 39.03
CA LYS A 332 7.15 -26.40 40.31
C LYS A 332 8.18 -26.45 41.43
N ARG A 333 8.18 -25.46 42.33
CA ARG A 333 9.02 -25.44 43.54
C ARG A 333 8.88 -26.79 44.28
N PRO A 334 9.94 -27.61 44.38
CA PRO A 334 9.93 -28.77 45.27
C PRO A 334 9.82 -28.28 46.72
N GLY A 335 9.16 -29.06 47.58
CA GLY A 335 9.07 -28.73 49.00
C GLY A 335 10.44 -28.71 49.68
N ASP A 336 10.68 -27.67 50.50
CA ASP A 336 11.70 -27.57 51.55
C ASP A 336 13.17 -27.84 51.18
N LYS A 337 13.51 -27.79 49.89
CA LYS A 337 14.89 -27.59 49.43
C LYS A 337 14.91 -26.57 48.30
N ALA A 338 15.64 -25.48 48.51
CA ALA A 338 15.97 -24.55 47.43
C ALA A 338 16.67 -25.34 46.31
N PRO A 339 16.26 -25.19 45.03
CA PRO A 339 16.95 -25.86 43.93
C PRO A 339 18.39 -25.33 43.87
N GLU A 340 19.35 -26.23 43.67
CA GLU A 340 20.76 -25.86 43.57
C GLU A 340 20.95 -24.84 42.45
N MET A 341 21.50 -23.64 42.76
CA MET A 341 21.63 -22.53 41.79
C MET A 341 22.42 -22.93 40.53
N SER A 342 23.34 -23.89 40.66
CA SER A 342 24.05 -24.57 39.57
C SER A 342 23.11 -25.21 38.53
N GLY A 343 22.00 -25.80 38.95
CA GLY A 343 21.02 -26.45 38.08
C GLY A 343 20.20 -25.46 37.26
N LEU A 344 19.89 -24.29 37.81
CA LEU A 344 19.10 -23.28 37.10
C LEU A 344 19.97 -22.46 36.12
N GLY A 345 21.23 -22.16 36.47
CA GLY A 345 22.17 -21.54 35.53
C GLY A 345 22.52 -22.43 34.33
N SER A 346 22.67 -23.75 34.53
CA SER A 346 22.88 -24.71 33.43
C SER A 346 21.64 -24.90 32.55
N LEU A 347 20.43 -24.74 33.10
CA LEU A 347 19.19 -24.68 32.32
C LEU A 347 19.18 -23.46 31.38
N VAL A 348 19.61 -22.27 31.83
CA VAL A 348 19.71 -21.08 30.96
C VAL A 348 20.68 -21.31 29.80
N GLY A 349 21.88 -21.85 30.07
CA GLY A 349 22.83 -22.18 29.00
C GLY A 349 22.27 -23.19 27.98
N THR A 350 21.48 -24.16 28.45
CA THR A 350 20.78 -25.13 27.58
C THR A 350 19.71 -24.44 26.73
N LEU A 351 18.93 -23.54 27.34
CA LEU A 351 17.86 -22.78 26.68
C LEU A 351 18.40 -21.82 25.61
N GLU A 352 19.53 -21.16 25.87
CA GLU A 352 20.19 -20.31 24.89
C GLU A 352 20.78 -21.11 23.73
N ASN A 353 21.34 -22.29 24.00
CA ASN A 353 21.84 -23.15 22.93
C ASN A 353 20.70 -23.70 22.06
N GLU A 354 19.55 -24.05 22.62
CA GLU A 354 18.36 -24.47 21.84
C GLU A 354 17.77 -23.31 21.03
N LEU A 355 17.80 -22.07 21.53
CA LEU A 355 17.38 -20.88 20.77
C LEU A 355 18.32 -20.58 19.58
N ARG A 356 19.63 -20.72 19.77
CA ARG A 356 20.63 -20.52 18.70
C ARG A 356 20.69 -21.70 17.72
N HIS A 357 20.51 -22.93 18.22
CA HIS A 357 20.65 -24.18 17.49
C HIS A 357 19.45 -25.10 17.78
N PRO A 358 18.28 -24.88 17.16
CA PRO A 358 17.05 -25.61 17.49
C PRO A 358 17.17 -27.10 17.17
N THR A 359 17.22 -27.92 18.22
CA THR A 359 17.24 -29.40 18.14
C THR A 359 15.85 -30.03 18.26
N GLY A 360 14.85 -29.25 18.72
CA GLY A 360 13.50 -29.71 19.03
C GLY A 360 13.33 -30.11 20.50
N ALA A 361 14.15 -29.57 21.40
CA ALA A 361 14.09 -29.90 22.82
C ALA A 361 12.79 -29.35 23.46
N PRO A 362 12.12 -30.13 24.34
CA PRO A 362 10.85 -29.70 24.95
C PRO A 362 11.10 -28.66 26.07
N VAL A 363 11.10 -27.38 25.68
CA VAL A 363 11.17 -26.24 26.61
C VAL A 363 9.78 -25.86 27.11
N GLY A 364 9.64 -25.57 28.41
CA GLY A 364 8.38 -25.19 29.07
C GLY A 364 7.83 -23.80 28.75
N GLY A 365 8.33 -23.13 27.69
CA GLY A 365 8.10 -21.72 27.39
C GLY A 365 9.40 -20.90 27.41
N TYR A 366 9.42 -19.78 26.68
CA TYR A 366 10.55 -18.85 26.66
C TYR A 366 10.22 -17.64 27.55
N PRO A 367 10.97 -17.37 28.63
CA PRO A 367 10.72 -16.20 29.47
C PRO A 367 11.13 -14.91 28.75
N GLU A 368 10.50 -13.80 29.11
CA GLU A 368 10.77 -12.51 28.49
C GLU A 368 12.12 -11.92 28.97
N LEU A 369 12.73 -11.08 28.14
CA LEU A 369 13.92 -10.31 28.50
C LEU A 369 13.46 -9.03 29.22
N LYS A 370 13.69 -8.95 30.53
CA LYS A 370 13.32 -7.80 31.37
C LYS A 370 14.55 -7.08 31.93
N MET A 371 14.58 -5.76 31.83
CA MET A 371 15.64 -4.93 32.44
C MET A 371 15.17 -3.56 32.93
N SER A 372 15.64 -3.15 34.11
CA SER A 372 15.57 -1.75 34.57
C SER A 372 16.77 -0.97 34.03
N THR A 373 16.62 0.32 33.74
CA THR A 373 17.72 1.16 33.23
C THR A 373 17.70 2.57 33.81
N VAL A 374 18.90 3.11 34.00
CA VAL A 374 19.18 4.51 34.26
C VAL A 374 20.13 4.99 33.18
N MET A 375 19.75 6.06 32.49
CA MET A 375 20.59 6.72 31.51
C MET A 375 20.78 8.18 31.92
N TRP A 376 22.04 8.61 32.02
CA TRP A 376 22.42 9.93 32.52
C TRP A 376 23.23 10.68 31.48
N SER A 377 22.88 11.94 31.22
CA SER A 377 23.65 12.84 30.37
C SER A 377 24.55 13.75 31.22
N PRO A 378 25.88 13.58 31.18
CA PRO A 378 26.81 14.40 31.95
C PRO A 378 27.07 15.79 31.33
N ASP A 379 26.61 16.05 30.10
CA ASP A 379 26.79 17.34 29.41
C ASP A 379 25.47 18.13 29.23
N CYS A 380 24.32 17.46 29.21
CA CYS A 380 23.00 18.11 29.23
C CYS A 380 22.29 18.01 30.59
N SER A 381 22.90 17.32 31.56
CA SER A 381 22.55 17.28 32.99
C SER A 381 21.09 16.89 33.30
N TYR A 382 20.72 15.69 32.88
CA TYR A 382 19.49 15.03 33.33
C TYR A 382 19.64 13.50 33.28
N PHE A 383 18.72 12.85 33.98
CA PHE A 383 18.55 11.40 34.06
C PHE A 383 17.25 10.99 33.37
N LEU A 384 17.26 9.84 32.71
CA LEU A 384 16.11 9.14 32.19
C LEU A 384 16.08 7.75 32.85
N GLU A 385 14.99 7.43 33.56
CA GLU A 385 14.84 6.15 34.27
C GLU A 385 13.64 5.37 33.73
N SER A 386 13.74 4.03 33.64
CA SER A 386 12.60 3.22 33.19
C SER A 386 11.50 3.11 34.26
N LYS A 387 10.23 3.24 33.84
CA LYS A 387 9.06 3.11 34.74
C LYS A 387 8.91 1.67 35.22
N GLY A 388 9.03 1.44 36.54
CA GLY A 388 8.66 0.17 37.15
C GLY A 388 8.94 0.08 38.67
N PRO A 389 8.69 -1.11 39.26
CA PRO A 389 8.82 -1.33 40.70
C PRO A 389 10.27 -1.29 41.21
N PRO A 390 10.53 -0.67 42.39
CA PRO A 390 9.56 -0.33 43.43
C PRO A 390 8.94 1.07 43.30
N VAL A 391 9.42 1.93 42.38
CA VAL A 391 9.00 3.34 42.30
C VAL A 391 7.60 3.50 41.70
N PHE A 392 7.27 2.68 40.70
CA PHE A 392 5.95 2.65 40.04
C PHE A 392 5.31 1.28 40.25
N ALA A 393 3.97 1.20 40.29
CA ALA A 393 3.31 -0.09 40.38
C ALA A 393 3.46 -0.86 39.05
N SER A 394 3.43 -2.18 39.09
CA SER A 394 3.59 -3.04 37.89
C SER A 394 2.48 -2.88 36.84
N ILE A 395 1.40 -2.16 37.17
CA ILE A 395 0.32 -1.75 36.28
C ILE A 395 0.61 -0.44 35.53
N ASP A 396 1.46 0.44 36.10
CA ASP A 396 1.89 1.72 35.50
C ASP A 396 3.15 1.55 34.64
N GLY A 397 3.95 0.51 34.91
CA GLY A 397 5.13 0.14 34.16
C GLY A 397 5.83 -1.08 34.77
N ASN A 398 6.48 -1.91 33.94
CA ASN A 398 7.13 -3.16 34.38
C ASN A 398 8.65 -3.17 34.06
N HIS A 399 9.26 -1.98 34.04
CA HIS A 399 10.53 -1.68 33.37
C HIS A 399 10.48 -2.00 31.87
N LEU A 400 11.64 -2.23 31.26
CA LEU A 400 11.72 -2.56 29.84
C LEU A 400 11.54 -4.06 29.70
N THR A 401 10.56 -4.47 28.90
CA THR A 401 10.23 -5.87 28.60
C THR A 401 10.43 -6.15 27.12
N GLY A 402 10.69 -7.40 26.76
CA GLY A 402 11.10 -7.70 25.40
C GLY A 402 11.45 -9.16 25.15
N LYS A 403 11.98 -9.42 23.96
CA LYS A 403 12.19 -10.77 23.41
C LYS A 403 13.56 -10.87 22.74
N LYS A 404 14.20 -12.02 22.89
CA LYS A 404 15.51 -12.32 22.28
C LYS A 404 15.41 -12.34 20.76
N GLU A 405 16.51 -12.01 20.08
CA GLU A 405 16.52 -11.86 18.61
C GLU A 405 16.10 -13.17 17.91
N GLU A 406 16.55 -14.32 18.42
CA GLU A 406 16.22 -15.62 17.85
C GLU A 406 14.69 -15.88 17.85
N ILE A 407 14.00 -15.46 18.91
CA ILE A 407 12.54 -15.57 19.08
C ILE A 407 11.81 -14.61 18.11
N LEU A 408 12.30 -13.37 17.99
CA LEU A 408 11.73 -12.36 17.09
C LEU A 408 11.89 -12.75 15.61
N ILE A 409 13.05 -13.28 15.23
CA ILE A 409 13.29 -13.82 13.88
C ILE A 409 12.39 -15.04 13.61
N TYR A 410 12.22 -15.94 14.58
CA TYR A 410 11.30 -17.07 14.44
C TYR A 410 9.85 -16.63 14.26
N GLY A 411 9.37 -15.71 15.11
CA GLY A 411 8.04 -15.09 14.98
C GLY A 411 7.86 -14.41 13.62
N GLY A 412 8.86 -13.64 13.17
CA GLY A 412 8.90 -13.01 11.86
C GLY A 412 8.73 -14.00 10.71
N LYS A 413 9.46 -15.12 10.74
CA LYS A 413 9.32 -16.22 9.75
C LYS A 413 7.90 -16.78 9.72
N MET A 414 7.30 -17.02 10.89
CA MET A 414 5.94 -17.58 10.99
C MET A 414 4.87 -16.61 10.46
N TRP A 415 4.94 -15.32 10.81
CA TRP A 415 3.99 -14.32 10.30
C TRP A 415 4.18 -14.02 8.80
N LEU A 416 5.41 -14.05 8.27
CA LEU A 416 5.65 -13.95 6.83
C LEU A 416 5.02 -15.13 6.07
N MET A 417 5.11 -16.35 6.59
CA MET A 417 4.42 -17.51 6.01
C MET A 417 2.89 -17.39 6.10
N ALA A 418 2.35 -16.88 7.21
CA ALA A 418 0.92 -16.60 7.33
C ALA A 418 0.44 -15.52 6.34
N PHE A 419 1.23 -14.46 6.11
CA PHE A 419 0.93 -13.41 5.15
C PHE A 419 1.00 -13.93 3.70
N ALA A 420 1.97 -14.79 3.39
CA ALA A 420 2.02 -15.49 2.10
C ALA A 420 0.80 -16.41 1.89
N ALA A 421 0.33 -17.11 2.94
CA ALA A 421 -0.89 -17.92 2.88
C ALA A 421 -2.15 -17.07 2.65
N VAL A 422 -2.23 -15.88 3.25
CA VAL A 422 -3.27 -14.87 2.94
C VAL A 422 -3.24 -14.49 1.47
N PHE A 423 -2.07 -14.22 0.89
CA PHE A 423 -1.92 -13.91 -0.54
C PHE A 423 -2.31 -15.08 -1.46
N LEU A 424 -1.93 -16.32 -1.12
CA LEU A 424 -2.37 -17.51 -1.85
C LEU A 424 -3.91 -17.70 -1.77
N GLY A 425 -4.52 -17.31 -0.66
CA GLY A 425 -5.98 -17.23 -0.52
C GLY A 425 -6.61 -16.17 -1.44
N GLN A 426 -6.01 -14.98 -1.53
CA GLN A 426 -6.46 -13.92 -2.46
C GLN A 426 -6.35 -14.37 -3.93
N VAL A 427 -5.23 -15.03 -4.30
CA VAL A 427 -5.00 -15.64 -5.62
C VAL A 427 -6.05 -16.71 -5.94
N TYR A 428 -6.35 -17.60 -4.97
CA TYR A 428 -7.39 -18.63 -5.13
C TYR A 428 -8.77 -18.01 -5.40
N LEU A 429 -9.16 -17.00 -4.62
CA LEU A 429 -10.43 -16.31 -4.81
C LEU A 429 -10.49 -15.56 -6.14
N LEU A 430 -9.40 -14.89 -6.55
CA LEU A 430 -9.31 -14.21 -7.84
C LEU A 430 -9.46 -15.20 -9.00
N LYS A 431 -8.76 -16.34 -8.97
CA LYS A 431 -8.89 -17.42 -9.95
C LYS A 431 -10.31 -17.99 -10.00
N ALA A 432 -10.97 -18.15 -8.86
CA ALA A 432 -12.37 -18.59 -8.79
C ALA A 432 -13.32 -17.55 -9.40
N GLN A 433 -13.12 -16.26 -9.11
CA GLN A 433 -13.91 -15.17 -9.65
C GLN A 433 -13.74 -15.01 -11.16
N MET A 434 -12.51 -15.10 -11.68
CA MET A 434 -12.24 -15.10 -13.13
C MET A 434 -13.03 -16.20 -13.84
N ARG A 435 -13.11 -17.40 -13.24
CA ARG A 435 -13.88 -18.54 -13.77
C ARG A 435 -15.41 -18.33 -13.74
N GLU A 436 -15.94 -17.59 -12.76
CA GLU A 436 -17.38 -17.21 -12.74
C GLU A 436 -17.67 -16.11 -13.78
N SER A 437 -16.73 -15.17 -14.00
CA SER A 437 -16.81 -14.13 -15.03
C SER A 437 -16.16 -14.54 -16.36
N ASN A 438 -16.55 -15.68 -16.92
CA ASN A 438 -16.01 -16.18 -18.20
C ASN A 438 -16.66 -15.53 -19.46
N THR A 439 -17.67 -14.67 -19.33
CA THR A 439 -18.41 -14.09 -20.46
C THR A 439 -18.27 -12.56 -20.56
N PRO A 440 -18.26 -11.95 -21.75
CA PRO A 440 -18.22 -10.48 -21.89
C PRO A 440 -19.38 -9.76 -21.17
N SER A 441 -20.56 -10.39 -21.13
CA SER A 441 -21.75 -9.90 -20.41
C SER A 441 -21.58 -9.78 -18.89
N THR A 442 -20.75 -10.65 -18.29
CA THR A 442 -20.44 -10.66 -16.85
C THR A 442 -19.21 -9.81 -16.54
N VAL A 443 -18.12 -9.96 -17.30
CA VAL A 443 -16.91 -9.11 -17.21
C VAL A 443 -17.26 -7.63 -17.38
N GLY A 444 -18.21 -7.29 -18.25
CA GLY A 444 -18.69 -5.91 -18.42
C GLY A 444 -19.35 -5.29 -17.18
N ARG A 445 -19.78 -6.07 -16.18
CA ARG A 445 -20.35 -5.55 -14.91
C ARG A 445 -19.28 -5.11 -13.92
N VAL A 446 -18.09 -5.67 -14.02
CA VAL A 446 -16.95 -5.42 -13.12
C VAL A 446 -16.47 -3.97 -13.27
N SER A 447 -16.17 -3.32 -12.15
CA SER A 447 -15.61 -1.97 -12.15
C SER A 447 -14.11 -2.02 -12.35
N PHE A 448 -13.65 -1.44 -13.46
CA PHE A 448 -12.23 -1.29 -13.79
C PHE A 448 -11.44 -0.63 -12.65
N TYR A 449 -12.06 0.30 -11.92
CA TYR A 449 -11.43 0.98 -10.79
C TYR A 449 -11.29 0.08 -9.56
N THR A 450 -12.29 -0.73 -9.19
CA THR A 450 -12.18 -1.69 -8.06
C THR A 450 -11.12 -2.76 -8.34
N ALA A 451 -11.11 -3.32 -9.56
CA ALA A 451 -10.06 -4.25 -9.98
C ALA A 451 -8.67 -3.57 -10.04
N GLY A 452 -8.62 -2.31 -10.48
CA GLY A 452 -7.41 -1.49 -10.53
C GLY A 452 -6.84 -1.13 -9.15
N THR A 453 -7.68 -0.83 -8.14
CA THR A 453 -7.22 -0.57 -6.77
C THR A 453 -6.70 -1.82 -6.08
N MET A 454 -7.32 -2.97 -6.33
CA MET A 454 -6.79 -4.27 -5.87
C MET A 454 -5.43 -4.55 -6.51
N LEU A 455 -5.31 -4.40 -7.83
CA LEU A 455 -4.04 -4.60 -8.55
C LEU A 455 -2.93 -3.64 -8.11
N LEU A 456 -3.26 -2.37 -7.86
CA LEU A 456 -2.30 -1.36 -7.39
C LEU A 456 -1.76 -1.71 -6.00
N ALA A 457 -2.62 -2.15 -5.07
CA ALA A 457 -2.19 -2.60 -3.76
C ALA A 457 -1.33 -3.87 -3.83
N ASP A 458 -1.72 -4.86 -4.64
CA ASP A 458 -0.95 -6.10 -4.81
C ASP A 458 0.42 -5.82 -5.46
N GLY A 459 0.49 -4.89 -6.40
CA GLY A 459 1.74 -4.44 -7.03
C GLY A 459 2.65 -3.66 -6.07
N LEU A 460 2.10 -2.83 -5.19
CA LEU A 460 2.86 -2.14 -4.12
C LEU A 460 3.44 -3.16 -3.12
N ILE A 461 2.65 -4.15 -2.70
CA ILE A 461 3.08 -5.21 -1.79
C ILE A 461 4.12 -6.12 -2.46
N PHE A 462 3.97 -6.43 -3.75
CA PHE A 462 4.99 -7.14 -4.53
C PHE A 462 6.30 -6.35 -4.57
N ALA A 463 6.27 -5.06 -4.93
CA ALA A 463 7.47 -4.22 -4.99
C ALA A 463 8.18 -4.11 -3.63
N GLY A 464 7.44 -3.84 -2.55
CA GLY A 464 8.00 -3.74 -1.19
C GLY A 464 8.58 -5.07 -0.69
N SER A 465 7.87 -6.19 -0.89
CA SER A 465 8.38 -7.51 -0.50
C SER A 465 9.57 -7.96 -1.36
N SER A 466 9.64 -7.57 -2.64
CA SER A 466 10.82 -7.82 -3.48
C SER A 466 12.04 -7.06 -2.98
N ALA A 467 11.91 -5.79 -2.58
CA ALA A 467 12.99 -5.03 -1.96
C ALA A 467 13.47 -5.68 -0.65
N TRP A 468 12.54 -6.02 0.26
CA TRP A 468 12.84 -6.71 1.52
C TRP A 468 13.57 -8.04 1.31
N THR A 469 13.16 -8.82 0.32
CA THR A 469 13.75 -10.15 0.04
C THR A 469 15.22 -10.06 -0.37
N LEU A 470 15.68 -8.93 -0.93
CA LEU A 470 17.08 -8.72 -1.30
C LEU A 470 17.98 -8.43 -0.09
N SER A 471 17.45 -7.81 0.97
CA SER A 471 18.18 -7.49 2.20
C SER A 471 18.05 -8.56 3.29
N ALA A 472 16.95 -9.31 3.32
CA ALA A 472 16.56 -10.14 4.45
C ALA A 472 17.22 -11.54 4.47
N SER A 473 18.53 -11.61 4.70
CA SER A 473 19.29 -12.87 4.79
C SER A 473 18.68 -13.89 5.76
N SER A 474 18.26 -13.47 6.96
CA SER A 474 17.73 -14.33 8.02
C SER A 474 16.30 -14.83 7.76
N THR A 475 15.51 -14.12 6.94
CA THR A 475 14.11 -14.46 6.60
C THR A 475 13.88 -14.66 5.09
N LEU A 476 14.93 -14.95 4.34
CA LEU A 476 14.94 -15.03 2.87
C LEU A 476 13.86 -15.97 2.32
N LEU A 477 13.76 -17.19 2.87
CA LEU A 477 12.89 -18.24 2.31
C LEU A 477 11.38 -17.94 2.50
N PRO A 478 10.88 -17.50 3.68
CA PRO A 478 9.52 -16.97 3.81
C PRO A 478 9.27 -15.71 2.95
N SER A 479 10.28 -14.85 2.77
CA SER A 479 10.14 -13.64 1.96
C SER A 479 10.01 -13.96 0.45
N LEU A 480 10.72 -14.99 -0.02
CA LEU A 480 10.55 -15.58 -1.36
C LEU A 480 9.16 -16.19 -1.57
N LEU A 481 8.59 -16.86 -0.57
CA LEU A 481 7.22 -17.39 -0.63
C LEU A 481 6.18 -16.24 -0.71
N MET A 482 6.39 -15.18 0.07
CA MET A 482 5.54 -13.99 0.09
C MET A 482 5.59 -13.22 -1.24
N THR A 483 6.79 -12.94 -1.76
CA THR A 483 6.96 -12.28 -3.07
C THR A 483 6.36 -13.08 -4.21
N PHE A 484 6.49 -14.42 -4.20
CA PHE A 484 5.85 -15.28 -5.19
C PHE A 484 4.31 -15.21 -5.12
N GLY A 485 3.73 -15.20 -3.92
CA GLY A 485 2.29 -14.99 -3.71
C GLY A 485 1.80 -13.64 -4.22
N ALA A 486 2.51 -12.56 -3.90
CA ALA A 486 2.20 -11.21 -4.38
C ALA A 486 2.36 -11.08 -5.90
N PHE A 487 3.42 -11.65 -6.48
CA PHE A 487 3.63 -11.72 -7.93
C PHE A 487 2.48 -12.42 -8.66
N LEU A 488 2.02 -13.57 -8.15
CA LEU A 488 0.88 -14.29 -8.73
C LEU A 488 -0.41 -13.46 -8.66
N SER A 489 -0.67 -12.75 -7.55
CA SER A 489 -1.85 -11.90 -7.42
C SER A 489 -1.81 -10.71 -8.39
N MET A 490 -0.66 -10.03 -8.47
CA MET A 490 -0.43 -8.93 -9.41
C MET A 490 -0.54 -9.39 -10.88
N ALA A 491 0.07 -10.54 -11.24
CA ALA A 491 0.04 -11.04 -12.61
C ALA A 491 -1.37 -11.45 -13.06
N LEU A 492 -2.10 -12.20 -12.23
CA LEU A 492 -3.48 -12.60 -12.52
C LEU A 492 -4.44 -11.40 -12.51
N GLY A 493 -4.24 -10.46 -11.58
CA GLY A 493 -4.99 -9.20 -11.52
C GLY A 493 -4.77 -8.33 -12.77
N GLY A 494 -3.54 -8.28 -13.28
CA GLY A 494 -3.19 -7.58 -14.52
C GLY A 494 -3.84 -8.20 -15.75
N VAL A 495 -3.85 -9.53 -15.86
CA VAL A 495 -4.57 -10.25 -16.92
C VAL A 495 -6.07 -10.01 -16.84
N PHE A 496 -6.66 -10.14 -15.65
CA PHE A 496 -8.10 -9.88 -15.44
C PHE A 496 -8.48 -8.44 -15.77
N LEU A 497 -7.69 -7.45 -15.34
CA LEU A 497 -7.90 -6.05 -15.68
C LEU A 497 -7.75 -5.77 -17.19
N GLY A 498 -6.89 -6.54 -17.88
CA GLY A 498 -6.76 -6.51 -19.34
C GLY A 498 -8.01 -7.00 -20.07
N GLU A 499 -8.62 -8.10 -19.63
CA GLU A 499 -9.90 -8.57 -20.21
C GLU A 499 -11.07 -7.64 -19.88
N VAL A 500 -11.13 -7.13 -18.64
CA VAL A 500 -12.08 -6.06 -18.25
C VAL A 500 -11.91 -4.83 -19.14
N TYR A 501 -10.67 -4.46 -19.48
CA TYR A 501 -10.38 -3.36 -20.39
C TYR A 501 -10.91 -3.62 -21.81
N LYS A 502 -10.57 -4.76 -22.43
CA LYS A 502 -11.03 -5.11 -23.79
C LYS A 502 -12.56 -5.09 -23.88
N VAL A 503 -13.24 -5.76 -22.94
CA VAL A 503 -14.71 -5.84 -22.88
C VAL A 503 -15.37 -4.47 -22.71
N GLN A 504 -14.67 -3.48 -22.12
CA GLN A 504 -15.18 -2.12 -21.92
C GLN A 504 -14.70 -1.11 -22.98
N GLU A 505 -13.97 -1.52 -24.02
CA GLU A 505 -13.60 -0.63 -25.14
C GLU A 505 -14.83 -0.02 -25.87
N PRO A 506 -15.88 -0.77 -26.22
CA PRO A 506 -17.04 -0.22 -26.95
C PRO A 506 -17.83 0.82 -26.14
N GLU A 507 -18.08 0.55 -24.84
CA GLU A 507 -18.73 1.48 -23.90
C GLU A 507 -18.01 2.85 -23.85
N ARG A 508 -16.68 2.83 -23.94
CA ARG A 508 -15.85 4.06 -23.89
C ARG A 508 -15.78 4.77 -25.23
N ARG A 509 -15.78 4.04 -26.35
CA ARG A 509 -15.95 4.59 -27.71
C ARG A 509 -17.26 5.36 -27.82
N ASN A 510 -18.35 4.84 -27.26
CA ASN A 510 -19.67 5.48 -27.32
C ASN A 510 -19.72 6.75 -26.44
N ARG A 511 -19.20 6.70 -25.20
CA ARG A 511 -18.99 7.91 -24.38
C ARG A 511 -18.11 8.98 -25.04
N GLN A 512 -17.09 8.59 -25.80
CA GLN A 512 -16.26 9.53 -26.56
C GLN A 512 -17.03 10.18 -27.72
N ARG A 513 -17.91 9.43 -28.41
CA ARG A 513 -18.82 9.98 -29.42
C ARG A 513 -19.81 10.97 -28.81
N GLU A 514 -20.42 10.62 -27.68
CA GLU A 514 -21.31 11.50 -26.90
C GLU A 514 -20.62 12.81 -26.50
N GLN A 515 -19.40 12.73 -25.96
CA GLN A 515 -18.60 13.89 -25.56
C GLN A 515 -18.18 14.77 -26.75
N ALA A 516 -17.85 14.17 -27.90
CA ALA A 516 -17.53 14.89 -29.13
C ALA A 516 -18.76 15.57 -29.77
N ALA A 517 -19.95 14.99 -29.59
CA ALA A 517 -21.21 15.61 -30.01
C ALA A 517 -21.65 16.73 -29.06
N ALA A 518 -21.42 16.59 -27.75
CA ALA A 518 -21.77 17.59 -26.75
C ALA A 518 -20.85 18.83 -26.76
N ASN A 519 -19.55 18.65 -27.05
CA ASN A 519 -18.57 19.72 -27.20
C ASN A 519 -18.05 19.79 -28.65
N PRO A 520 -18.83 20.32 -29.61
CA PRO A 520 -18.33 20.59 -30.96
C PRO A 520 -17.19 21.60 -30.88
N THR A 521 -15.99 21.20 -31.29
CA THR A 521 -14.84 22.11 -31.35
C THR A 521 -15.13 23.26 -32.32
N PRO A 522 -14.81 24.53 -31.96
CA PRO A 522 -15.00 25.64 -32.87
C PRO A 522 -14.17 25.41 -34.14
N PRO A 523 -14.73 25.69 -35.34
CA PRO A 523 -14.06 25.39 -36.59
C PRO A 523 -12.73 26.14 -36.69
N THR A 524 -11.67 25.42 -37.04
CA THR A 524 -10.33 26.02 -37.16
C THR A 524 -10.33 27.11 -38.26
N PRO A 525 -9.44 28.11 -38.19
CA PRO A 525 -9.38 29.17 -39.20
C PRO A 525 -9.22 28.64 -40.64
N ALA A 526 -8.57 27.49 -40.82
CA ALA A 526 -8.45 26.81 -42.10
C ALA A 526 -9.79 26.25 -42.63
N ALA A 527 -10.65 25.70 -41.74
CA ALA A 527 -11.98 25.22 -42.12
C ALA A 527 -12.91 26.38 -42.50
N LEU A 528 -12.85 27.49 -41.76
CA LEU A 528 -13.56 28.73 -42.10
C LEU A 528 -13.08 29.32 -43.43
N ALA A 529 -11.76 29.34 -43.69
CA ALA A 529 -11.20 29.78 -44.96
C ALA A 529 -11.63 28.90 -46.15
N ALA A 530 -11.68 27.57 -45.95
CA ALA A 530 -12.17 26.63 -46.97
C ALA A 530 -13.66 26.85 -47.30
N ALA A 531 -14.50 27.04 -46.28
CA ALA A 531 -15.93 27.36 -46.47
C ALA A 531 -16.14 28.73 -47.16
N ALA A 532 -15.32 29.73 -46.84
CA ALA A 532 -15.34 31.02 -47.53
C ALA A 532 -14.88 30.92 -48.99
N ALA A 533 -13.99 29.98 -49.32
CA ALA A 533 -13.55 29.74 -50.69
C ALA A 533 -14.63 29.07 -51.56
N THR A 534 -15.34 28.05 -51.04
CA THR A 534 -16.47 27.45 -51.75
C THR A 534 -17.66 28.40 -51.89
N ALA A 535 -17.95 29.22 -50.88
CA ALA A 535 -18.96 30.28 -50.97
C ALA A 535 -18.65 31.32 -52.07
N ARG A 536 -17.36 31.68 -52.26
CA ARG A 536 -16.94 32.57 -53.36
C ARG A 536 -17.03 31.91 -54.75
N ALA A 537 -16.79 30.61 -54.84
CA ALA A 537 -16.91 29.89 -56.12
C ALA A 537 -18.36 29.83 -56.64
N ALA A 538 -19.35 29.80 -55.75
CA ALA A 538 -20.78 29.78 -56.11
C ALA A 538 -21.31 31.13 -56.63
N ALA A 539 -20.55 32.23 -56.50
CA ALA A 539 -21.02 33.60 -56.74
C ALA A 539 -20.74 34.15 -58.15
N VAL A 540 -20.21 33.34 -59.08
CA VAL A 540 -19.76 33.81 -60.42
C VAL A 540 -20.45 33.02 -61.54
N THR A 541 -21.44 33.63 -62.18
CA THR A 541 -22.07 33.13 -63.42
C THR A 541 -22.26 34.27 -64.43
N PRO A 542 -21.75 34.11 -65.67
CA PRO A 542 -22.20 34.85 -66.85
C PRO A 542 -23.25 34.05 -67.65
N ALA A 543 -23.97 34.72 -68.57
CA ALA A 543 -25.11 34.16 -69.31
C ALA A 543 -24.73 33.37 -70.58
N ALA A 544 -25.69 32.58 -71.08
CA ALA A 544 -25.59 31.78 -72.31
C ALA A 544 -25.87 32.58 -73.59
N PRO A 545 -25.64 31.98 -74.78
CA PRO A 545 -26.74 31.95 -75.76
C PRO A 545 -26.87 30.67 -76.62
N ALA A 546 -28.14 30.36 -76.96
CA ALA A 546 -28.67 29.73 -78.19
C ALA A 546 -28.28 28.28 -78.62
N ALA A 547 -29.29 27.57 -79.14
CA ALA A 547 -29.22 26.36 -79.98
C ALA A 547 -29.96 26.63 -81.31
N PRO A 548 -29.64 25.92 -82.43
CA PRO A 548 -30.47 24.75 -82.85
C PRO A 548 -29.66 23.72 -83.71
N PRO A 549 -30.27 22.75 -84.44
CA PRO A 549 -31.54 22.02 -84.28
C PRO A 549 -31.35 20.47 -84.13
N LEU A 550 -32.45 19.72 -84.08
CA LEU A 550 -32.52 18.23 -84.11
C LEU A 550 -32.81 17.69 -85.53
N LEU A 551 -32.51 16.41 -85.80
CA LEU A 551 -33.29 15.50 -86.67
C LEU A 551 -32.84 14.01 -86.54
N SER A 552 -33.84 13.12 -86.40
CA SER A 552 -33.98 11.69 -86.83
C SER A 552 -32.78 10.93 -87.44
N ASP A 553 -32.55 9.61 -87.24
CA ASP A 553 -33.41 8.49 -86.76
C ASP A 553 -32.51 7.26 -86.33
N SER A 554 -32.89 5.98 -86.10
CA SER A 554 -34.13 5.18 -86.30
C SER A 554 -34.22 3.91 -85.43
N LEU A 555 -35.47 3.50 -85.10
CA LEU A 555 -35.97 2.11 -84.91
C LEU A 555 -35.40 1.20 -83.76
N PRO A 556 -36.13 0.13 -83.33
CA PRO A 556 -36.08 -0.34 -81.93
C PRO A 556 -35.30 -1.64 -81.64
N ARG A 557 -35.08 -1.91 -80.34
CA ARG A 557 -34.58 -3.20 -79.79
C ARG A 557 -35.71 -4.14 -79.33
N PRO A 558 -35.46 -5.47 -79.17
CA PRO A 558 -36.51 -6.47 -78.89
C PRO A 558 -37.00 -6.49 -77.43
N VAL A 559 -38.25 -6.96 -77.24
CA VAL A 559 -39.01 -6.97 -75.97
C VAL A 559 -38.59 -8.11 -75.01
N THR A 560 -37.32 -8.49 -75.00
CA THR A 560 -36.78 -9.59 -74.15
C THR A 560 -35.43 -9.27 -73.49
N ALA A 561 -34.95 -8.02 -73.58
CA ALA A 561 -33.77 -7.57 -72.85
C ALA A 561 -34.15 -6.98 -71.48
N PRO A 562 -33.52 -7.41 -70.36
CA PRO A 562 -33.74 -6.79 -69.05
C PRO A 562 -33.13 -5.38 -69.00
N PRO A 563 -33.64 -4.48 -68.13
CA PRO A 563 -33.13 -3.11 -68.02
C PRO A 563 -31.71 -3.11 -67.44
N LEU A 564 -30.83 -2.27 -68.02
CA LEU A 564 -29.55 -1.95 -67.38
C LEU A 564 -29.82 -1.22 -66.06
N ARG A 565 -29.37 -1.80 -64.95
CA ARG A 565 -29.10 -1.03 -63.74
C ARG A 565 -27.79 -0.25 -63.95
N PRO A 566 -27.64 0.97 -63.40
CA PRO A 566 -26.33 1.59 -63.31
C PRO A 566 -25.42 0.73 -62.42
N ASP A 567 -24.13 0.63 -62.75
CA ASP A 567 -23.16 -0.15 -61.99
C ASP A 567 -22.91 0.47 -60.60
N THR A 568 -23.68 0.02 -59.61
CA THR A 568 -23.31 0.17 -58.21
C THR A 568 -22.08 -0.71 -57.94
N PRO A 569 -20.94 -0.15 -57.48
CA PRO A 569 -19.78 -0.98 -57.13
C PRO A 569 -20.17 -1.98 -56.03
N PRO A 570 -19.64 -3.21 -56.05
CA PRO A 570 -20.06 -4.24 -55.10
C PRO A 570 -19.73 -3.81 -53.67
N ILE A 571 -20.77 -3.76 -52.82
CA ILE A 571 -20.59 -3.61 -51.38
C ILE A 571 -20.05 -4.93 -50.85
N ILE A 572 -18.72 -5.04 -50.81
CA ILE A 572 -18.03 -6.08 -50.05
C ILE A 572 -18.24 -5.74 -48.58
N ILE A 573 -19.09 -6.52 -47.91
CA ILE A 573 -19.20 -6.50 -46.45
C ILE A 573 -18.06 -7.39 -45.92
N PRO A 574 -17.03 -6.84 -45.26
CA PRO A 574 -15.95 -7.66 -44.72
C PRO A 574 -16.45 -8.56 -43.59
N SER A 575 -15.80 -9.71 -43.41
CA SER A 575 -16.05 -10.58 -42.26
C SER A 575 -15.40 -9.96 -41.01
N ASP A 576 -16.15 -9.85 -39.90
CA ASP A 576 -15.69 -9.28 -38.62
C ASP A 576 -14.52 -10.06 -37.95
N GLN A 577 -13.91 -11.03 -38.63
CA GLN A 577 -12.80 -11.85 -38.13
C GLN A 577 -11.42 -11.43 -38.68
N ASP A 578 -11.36 -10.78 -39.84
CA ASP A 578 -10.10 -10.51 -40.57
C ASP A 578 -9.71 -9.01 -40.61
N ILE A 579 -10.53 -8.13 -40.03
CA ILE A 579 -10.38 -6.67 -40.08
C ILE A 579 -9.00 -6.19 -39.57
N ASP A 580 -8.48 -6.76 -38.47
CA ASP A 580 -7.16 -6.37 -37.95
C ASP A 580 -6.00 -6.89 -38.83
N ALA A 581 -6.23 -7.91 -39.67
CA ALA A 581 -5.26 -8.38 -40.67
C ALA A 581 -5.28 -7.51 -41.93
N GLU A 582 -6.46 -7.21 -42.50
CA GLU A 582 -6.60 -6.31 -43.64
C GLU A 582 -6.05 -4.90 -43.34
N ILE A 583 -6.28 -4.37 -42.13
CA ILE A 583 -5.71 -3.08 -41.70
C ILE A 583 -4.17 -3.14 -41.63
N ALA A 584 -3.61 -4.26 -41.18
CA ALA A 584 -2.15 -4.45 -41.15
C ALA A 584 -1.55 -4.57 -42.56
N GLU A 585 -2.24 -5.25 -43.48
CA GLU A 585 -1.84 -5.40 -44.89
C GLU A 585 -1.92 -4.07 -45.65
N VAL A 586 -3.00 -3.31 -45.49
CA VAL A 586 -3.11 -1.95 -46.04
C VAL A 586 -2.01 -1.03 -45.48
N ALA A 587 -1.68 -1.15 -44.19
CA ALA A 587 -0.59 -0.39 -43.57
C ALA A 587 0.81 -0.86 -44.01
N ALA A 588 0.97 -2.09 -44.51
CA ALA A 588 2.21 -2.58 -45.13
C ALA A 588 2.33 -2.08 -46.58
N ASN A 589 1.27 -2.23 -47.38
CA ASN A 589 1.20 -1.76 -48.77
C ASN A 589 1.37 -0.23 -48.88
N ALA A 590 0.92 0.53 -47.88
CA ALA A 590 1.17 1.97 -47.78
C ALA A 590 2.64 2.36 -47.55
N ARG A 591 3.53 1.41 -47.21
CA ARG A 591 4.98 1.65 -47.01
C ARG A 591 5.84 1.20 -48.17
N THR A 592 5.36 0.31 -49.04
CA THR A 592 6.12 -0.25 -50.16
C THR A 592 5.94 0.52 -51.47
N GLY A 593 4.84 1.25 -51.65
CA GLY A 593 4.52 2.02 -52.87
C GLY A 593 5.37 3.27 -53.16
N ALA A 594 6.61 3.35 -52.67
CA ALA A 594 7.44 4.56 -52.70
C ALA A 594 8.32 4.74 -53.96
N ALA A 595 8.28 3.82 -54.94
CA ALA A 595 9.16 3.87 -56.11
C ALA A 595 8.57 3.23 -57.38
N ALA A 596 8.07 4.04 -58.32
CA ALA A 596 8.18 3.85 -59.79
C ALA A 596 7.48 4.97 -60.60
N ILE A 597 8.20 5.53 -61.59
CA ILE A 597 7.71 6.16 -62.85
C ILE A 597 6.80 7.43 -62.77
N PRO A 598 7.17 8.55 -63.44
CA PRO A 598 6.30 9.72 -63.60
C PRO A 598 5.49 9.73 -64.91
N VAL A 599 4.25 10.23 -64.86
CA VAL A 599 3.41 10.61 -66.03
C VAL A 599 2.67 11.92 -65.71
N PRO A 600 2.58 12.91 -66.63
CA PRO A 600 2.14 14.26 -66.28
C PRO A 600 0.62 14.53 -66.38
N ALA A 601 0.16 15.41 -65.48
CA ALA A 601 -0.93 16.38 -65.65
C ALA A 601 -2.36 15.91 -66.02
N ALA A 602 -3.19 15.77 -64.99
CA ALA A 602 -4.56 16.32 -64.98
C ALA A 602 -4.86 16.84 -63.56
N ALA A 603 -5.35 18.08 -63.43
CA ALA A 603 -5.49 18.73 -62.12
C ALA A 603 -6.94 18.73 -61.62
N THR A 604 -7.22 17.91 -60.60
CA THR A 604 -8.42 18.01 -59.76
C THR A 604 -8.04 18.08 -58.29
N PRO A 605 -8.46 19.12 -57.53
CA PRO A 605 -8.12 19.25 -56.12
C PRO A 605 -9.02 18.35 -55.28
N ALA A 606 -8.71 17.06 -55.23
CA ALA A 606 -9.34 16.12 -54.31
C ALA A 606 -8.99 16.51 -52.87
N VAL A 607 -9.90 17.21 -52.19
CA VAL A 607 -9.77 17.59 -50.76
C VAL A 607 -9.85 16.31 -49.92
N ARG A 608 -8.70 15.68 -49.74
CA ARG A 608 -8.54 14.45 -48.96
C ARG A 608 -8.60 14.81 -47.48
N ALA A 609 -9.82 15.03 -46.99
CA ALA A 609 -10.08 15.30 -45.59
C ALA A 609 -9.51 14.17 -44.73
N THR A 610 -8.39 14.46 -44.05
CA THR A 610 -7.77 13.54 -43.10
C THR A 610 -8.64 13.46 -41.86
N ILE A 611 -9.60 12.51 -41.88
CA ILE A 611 -10.36 12.12 -40.70
C ILE A 611 -9.34 11.70 -39.63
N ALA A 612 -9.20 12.55 -38.61
CA ALA A 612 -8.32 12.28 -37.48
C ALA A 612 -8.90 11.11 -36.68
N GLN A 613 -8.47 9.90 -37.01
CA GLN A 613 -8.88 8.70 -36.28
C GLN A 613 -8.50 8.86 -34.80
N PRO A 614 -9.43 8.62 -33.86
CA PRO A 614 -9.11 8.66 -32.44
C PRO A 614 -8.07 7.58 -32.14
N GLN A 615 -6.89 7.99 -31.67
CA GLN A 615 -5.82 7.05 -31.33
C GLN A 615 -6.31 6.09 -30.23
N ARG A 616 -6.49 4.82 -30.56
CA ARG A 616 -6.80 3.76 -29.58
C ARG A 616 -5.72 3.80 -28.51
N THR A 617 -6.06 4.13 -27.26
CA THR A 617 -5.07 4.11 -26.16
C THR A 617 -4.71 2.65 -25.86
N PRO A 618 -3.46 2.20 -26.11
CA PRO A 618 -3.12 0.80 -25.91
C PRO A 618 -3.09 0.49 -24.41
N PHE A 619 -3.45 -0.74 -24.04
CA PHE A 619 -3.48 -1.18 -22.64
C PHE A 619 -2.14 -0.94 -21.92
N SER A 620 -1.01 -1.10 -22.64
CA SER A 620 0.34 -0.79 -22.14
C SER A 620 0.52 0.66 -21.66
N SER A 621 -0.16 1.65 -22.27
CA SER A 621 -0.14 3.04 -21.80
C SER A 621 -0.82 3.20 -20.44
N ILE A 622 -1.80 2.35 -20.14
CA ILE A 622 -2.57 2.39 -18.89
C ILE A 622 -1.86 1.58 -17.82
N SER A 623 -1.32 0.40 -18.14
CA SER A 623 -0.39 -0.32 -17.26
C SER A 623 0.80 0.57 -16.86
N GLY A 624 1.35 1.34 -17.80
CA GLY A 624 2.38 2.35 -17.52
C GLY A 624 1.92 3.44 -16.54
N ARG A 625 0.66 3.90 -16.59
CA ARG A 625 0.10 4.84 -15.60
C ARG A 625 -0.06 4.20 -14.22
N PHE A 626 -0.52 2.96 -14.14
CA PHE A 626 -0.61 2.22 -12.87
C PHE A 626 0.78 1.99 -12.24
N ILE A 627 1.79 1.64 -13.06
CA ILE A 627 3.18 1.50 -12.60
C ILE A 627 3.72 2.84 -12.10
N LEU A 628 3.58 3.92 -12.88
CA LEU A 628 4.04 5.26 -12.46
C LEU A 628 3.35 5.74 -11.18
N LEU A 629 2.05 5.49 -11.03
CA LEU A 629 1.31 5.80 -9.80
C LEU A 629 1.81 4.95 -8.62
N GLY A 630 2.05 3.65 -8.82
CA GLY A 630 2.62 2.77 -7.80
C GLY A 630 4.02 3.19 -7.37
N THR A 631 4.92 3.48 -8.31
CA THR A 631 6.28 3.97 -8.00
C THR A 631 6.25 5.31 -7.29
N LEU A 632 5.35 6.23 -7.68
CA LEU A 632 5.17 7.51 -6.99
C LEU A 632 4.65 7.31 -5.57
N LEU A 633 3.63 6.47 -5.36
CA LEU A 633 3.10 6.14 -4.03
C LEU A 633 4.15 5.45 -3.15
N LEU A 634 5.00 4.59 -3.71
CA LEU A 634 6.10 3.96 -2.98
C LEU A 634 7.12 5.01 -2.55
N PHE A 635 7.59 5.87 -3.47
CA PHE A 635 8.55 6.93 -3.16
C PHE A 635 8.01 7.93 -2.12
N VAL A 636 6.75 8.37 -2.25
CA VAL A 636 6.09 9.25 -1.27
C VAL A 636 5.91 8.53 0.07
N SER A 637 5.64 7.22 0.10
CA SER A 637 5.53 6.47 1.35
C SER A 637 6.87 6.29 2.07
N VAL A 638 7.97 6.14 1.33
CA VAL A 638 9.34 6.14 1.90
C VAL A 638 9.69 7.54 2.41
N ALA A 639 9.42 8.58 1.61
CA ALA A 639 9.63 9.97 2.05
C ALA A 639 8.77 10.35 3.27
N ALA A 640 7.58 9.77 3.43
CA ALA A 640 6.72 10.00 4.58
C ALA A 640 7.28 9.43 5.89
N ILE A 641 8.31 8.57 5.87
CA ILE A 641 8.97 8.08 7.09
C ILE A 641 9.62 9.24 7.85
N SER A 642 10.30 10.15 7.14
CA SER A 642 10.97 11.33 7.71
C SER A 642 10.05 12.56 7.88
N TRP A 643 8.74 12.43 7.62
CA TRP A 643 7.78 13.50 7.89
C TRP A 643 7.41 13.56 9.39
N PRO A 644 7.10 14.76 9.92
CA PRO A 644 6.60 14.91 11.28
C PRO A 644 5.39 14.00 11.55
N ALA A 645 5.37 13.36 12.73
CA ALA A 645 4.36 12.40 13.15
C ALA A 645 2.90 12.73 12.76
N PRO A 646 2.36 13.95 12.99
CA PRO A 646 0.97 14.25 12.59
C PRO A 646 0.74 14.24 11.07
N ILE A 647 1.72 14.66 10.26
CA ILE A 647 1.62 14.66 8.79
C ILE A 647 1.76 13.22 8.28
N ARG A 648 2.70 12.45 8.84
CA ARG A 648 2.87 11.02 8.57
C ARG A 648 1.61 10.22 8.92
N ALA A 649 1.01 10.47 10.09
CA ALA A 649 -0.24 9.84 10.52
C ALA A 649 -1.41 10.21 9.59
N PHE A 650 -1.57 11.48 9.22
CA PHE A 650 -2.60 11.90 8.25
C PHE A 650 -2.44 11.19 6.90
N TYR A 651 -1.21 11.09 6.38
CA TYR A 651 -0.91 10.39 5.13
C TYR A 651 -1.25 8.90 5.21
N CYS A 652 -0.80 8.20 6.27
CA CYS A 652 -1.10 6.79 6.49
C CYS A 652 -2.60 6.52 6.64
N ASN A 653 -3.32 7.36 7.39
CA ASN A 653 -4.76 7.26 7.58
C ASN A 653 -5.54 7.53 6.29
N LEU A 654 -5.10 8.48 5.46
CA LEU A 654 -5.67 8.74 4.14
C LEU A 654 -5.47 7.55 3.19
N LEU A 655 -4.27 6.96 3.15
CA LEU A 655 -4.01 5.74 2.37
C LEU A 655 -4.86 4.55 2.86
N ALA A 656 -4.95 4.35 4.18
CA ALA A 656 -5.78 3.30 4.77
C ALA A 656 -7.26 3.50 4.41
N PHE A 657 -7.80 4.72 4.53
CA PHE A 657 -9.18 5.01 4.14
C PHE A 657 -9.45 4.76 2.65
N ILE A 658 -8.51 5.15 1.76
CA ILE A 658 -8.60 4.87 0.32
C ILE A 658 -8.57 3.36 0.04
N TYR A 659 -7.67 2.61 0.70
CA TYR A 659 -7.56 1.15 0.57
C TYR A 659 -8.81 0.41 1.05
N PHE A 660 -9.37 0.78 2.21
CA PHE A 660 -10.62 0.21 2.73
C PHE A 660 -11.87 0.63 1.92
N SER A 661 -11.78 1.66 1.06
CA SER A 661 -12.86 2.11 0.16
C SER A 661 -12.98 1.30 -1.15
N LEU A 662 -12.37 0.10 -1.22
CA LEU A 662 -12.21 -0.70 -2.44
C LEU A 662 -13.52 -1.07 -3.18
N TRP A 663 -14.67 -1.10 -2.50
CA TRP A 663 -15.96 -1.42 -3.13
C TRP A 663 -16.73 -0.20 -3.63
N VAL A 664 -16.38 1.02 -3.20
CA VAL A 664 -17.07 2.26 -3.63
C VAL A 664 -17.12 2.40 -5.16
N PRO A 665 -16.06 2.11 -5.94
CA PRO A 665 -16.13 2.18 -7.40
C PRO A 665 -17.00 1.08 -8.05
N GLN A 666 -17.32 0.00 -7.34
CA GLN A 666 -18.28 -1.01 -7.81
C GLN A 666 -19.72 -0.62 -7.48
N ILE A 667 -19.96 -0.09 -6.27
CA ILE A 667 -21.25 0.49 -5.86
C ILE A 667 -21.71 1.54 -6.88
N TYR A 668 -20.79 2.42 -7.29
CA TYR A 668 -21.03 3.45 -8.32
C TYR A 668 -21.30 2.87 -9.72
N ARG A 669 -20.55 1.83 -10.16
CA ARG A 669 -20.80 1.20 -11.47
C ARG A 669 -22.14 0.45 -11.51
N ASN A 670 -22.52 -0.23 -10.43
CA ASN A 670 -23.81 -0.89 -10.30
C ASN A 670 -24.97 0.12 -10.48
N ILE A 671 -24.88 1.28 -9.82
CA ILE A 671 -25.87 2.37 -9.89
C ILE A 671 -26.08 2.84 -11.34
N ILE A 672 -25.00 3.22 -12.03
CA ILE A 672 -25.06 3.72 -13.41
C ILE A 672 -25.60 2.65 -14.34
N ARG A 673 -24.97 1.46 -14.35
CA ARG A 673 -25.21 0.38 -15.31
C ARG A 673 -26.48 -0.43 -14.99
N ASN A 674 -27.18 -0.10 -13.90
CA ASN A 674 -28.32 -0.85 -13.33
C ASN A 674 -28.02 -2.34 -13.06
N SER A 675 -26.74 -2.75 -13.02
CA SER A 675 -26.36 -4.17 -13.05
C SER A 675 -26.22 -4.77 -11.64
N ARG A 676 -26.96 -5.85 -11.38
CA ARG A 676 -26.83 -6.68 -10.16
C ARG A 676 -25.65 -7.67 -10.26
N ARG A 677 -25.17 -8.13 -9.10
CA ARG A 677 -24.16 -9.19 -8.91
C ARG A 677 -22.99 -9.16 -9.92
N ALA A 678 -22.15 -8.13 -9.82
CA ALA A 678 -20.93 -8.00 -10.64
C ALA A 678 -19.78 -8.92 -10.18
N TYR A 679 -19.69 -9.16 -8.87
CA TYR A 679 -18.77 -10.10 -8.23
C TYR A 679 -19.56 -11.16 -7.46
N SER A 680 -18.94 -12.32 -7.21
CA SER A 680 -19.52 -13.36 -6.36
C SER A 680 -19.44 -12.97 -4.88
N TRP A 681 -20.44 -13.32 -4.07
CA TRP A 681 -20.42 -13.08 -2.63
C TRP A 681 -19.23 -13.74 -1.92
N ARG A 682 -18.77 -14.89 -2.44
CA ARG A 682 -17.55 -15.58 -1.96
C ARG A 682 -16.28 -14.76 -2.22
N PHE A 683 -16.16 -14.14 -3.39
CA PHE A 683 -15.06 -13.23 -3.69
C PHE A 683 -15.15 -11.95 -2.86
N MET A 684 -16.33 -11.32 -2.76
CA MET A 684 -16.48 -10.03 -2.06
C MET A 684 -16.16 -10.14 -0.58
N ILE A 685 -16.75 -11.11 0.14
CA ILE A 685 -16.48 -11.33 1.57
C ILE A 685 -15.03 -11.81 1.77
N GLY A 686 -14.60 -12.80 0.99
CA GLY A 686 -13.27 -13.40 1.14
C GLY A 686 -12.12 -12.43 0.86
N GLN A 687 -12.21 -11.61 -0.19
CA GLN A 687 -11.22 -10.55 -0.45
C GLN A 687 -11.25 -9.49 0.65
N SER A 688 -12.43 -9.08 1.13
CA SER A 688 -12.53 -8.08 2.21
C SER A 688 -11.82 -8.55 3.49
N VAL A 689 -12.04 -9.80 3.90
CA VAL A 689 -11.38 -10.39 5.09
C VAL A 689 -9.87 -10.56 4.86
N LEU A 690 -9.46 -11.15 3.73
CA LEU A 690 -8.04 -11.39 3.44
C LEU A 690 -7.24 -10.11 3.17
N ARG A 691 -7.88 -9.01 2.77
CA ARG A 691 -7.23 -7.69 2.61
C ARG A 691 -7.22 -6.86 3.89
N ALA A 692 -8.19 -7.06 4.79
CA ALA A 692 -8.16 -6.46 6.12
C ALA A 692 -7.18 -7.15 7.07
N ALA A 693 -6.96 -8.47 6.95
CA ALA A 693 -6.15 -9.25 7.90
C ALA A 693 -4.71 -8.73 8.15
N PRO A 694 -3.94 -8.26 7.14
CA PRO A 694 -2.61 -7.69 7.39
C PRO A 694 -2.64 -6.37 8.16
N VAL A 695 -3.70 -5.56 7.98
CA VAL A 695 -3.90 -4.31 8.73
C VAL A 695 -4.39 -4.61 10.14
N ALA A 696 -5.28 -5.59 10.29
CA ALA A 696 -5.75 -6.08 11.59
C ALA A 696 -4.60 -6.56 12.47
N TYR A 697 -3.58 -7.21 11.89
CA TYR A 697 -2.38 -7.61 12.63
C TYR A 697 -1.68 -6.42 13.28
N PHE A 698 -1.35 -5.36 12.55
CA PHE A 698 -0.65 -4.21 13.12
C PHE A 698 -1.50 -3.36 14.07
N TYR A 699 -2.83 -3.32 13.89
CA TYR A 699 -3.71 -2.48 14.72
C TYR A 699 -4.27 -3.21 15.96
N LEU A 700 -4.30 -4.55 15.99
CA LEU A 700 -4.91 -5.35 17.07
C LEU A 700 -3.93 -6.28 17.82
N ARG A 701 -2.65 -6.33 17.41
CA ARG A 701 -1.63 -7.15 18.09
C ARG A 701 -0.57 -6.22 18.67
N ASP A 702 -0.60 -6.04 19.98
CA ASP A 702 0.39 -5.24 20.71
C ASP A 702 1.80 -5.83 20.52
N ASP A 703 1.82 -7.16 20.56
CA ASP A 703 2.96 -8.05 20.35
C ASP A 703 3.26 -8.26 18.84
N ASN A 704 3.36 -7.16 18.06
CA ASN A 704 3.67 -7.18 16.63
C ASN A 704 5.18 -7.02 16.34
N ILE A 705 5.63 -7.52 15.18
CA ILE A 705 7.06 -7.56 14.78
C ILE A 705 7.75 -6.18 14.75
N LEU A 706 6.99 -5.10 14.56
CA LEU A 706 7.52 -3.74 14.49
C LEU A 706 7.40 -2.97 15.82
N PHE A 707 6.85 -3.60 16.87
CA PHE A 707 6.48 -2.96 18.14
C PHE A 707 5.64 -1.68 17.96
N ALA A 708 4.84 -1.63 16.87
CA ALA A 708 4.02 -0.48 16.55
C ALA A 708 2.84 -0.38 17.54
N MET A 709 2.48 0.86 17.92
CA MET A 709 1.36 1.10 18.83
C MET A 709 0.03 0.65 18.20
N THR A 710 -0.76 -0.11 18.93
CA THR A 710 -2.08 -0.59 18.53
C THR A 710 -3.15 0.48 18.69
N ASP A 711 -4.06 0.56 17.72
CA ASP A 711 -5.28 1.39 17.80
C ASP A 711 -6.50 0.55 17.38
N PRO A 712 -7.13 -0.18 18.33
CA PRO A 712 -8.33 -0.96 18.04
C PRO A 712 -9.53 -0.08 17.66
N LEU A 713 -9.55 1.21 18.02
CA LEU A 713 -10.63 2.13 17.67
C LEU A 713 -10.54 2.53 16.19
N ALA A 714 -9.36 2.96 15.71
CA ALA A 714 -9.15 3.24 14.29
C ALA A 714 -9.42 2.01 13.41
N PHE A 715 -9.02 0.81 13.84
CA PHE A 715 -9.32 -0.41 13.10
C PHE A 715 -10.82 -0.74 13.08
N THR A 716 -11.55 -0.60 14.20
CA THR A 716 -13.00 -0.85 14.20
C THR A 716 -13.77 0.16 13.33
N VAL A 717 -13.31 1.40 13.22
CA VAL A 717 -13.86 2.38 12.27
C VAL A 717 -13.60 1.96 10.80
N LEU A 718 -12.37 1.57 10.45
CA LEU A 718 -12.03 1.09 9.10
C LEU A 718 -12.77 -0.19 8.72
N ALA A 719 -12.85 -1.16 9.64
CA ALA A 719 -13.61 -2.39 9.46
C ALA A 719 -15.12 -2.11 9.32
N GLY A 720 -15.66 -1.19 10.12
CA GLY A 720 -17.05 -0.71 10.01
C GLY A 720 -17.34 -0.06 8.66
N TRP A 721 -16.44 0.76 8.14
CA TRP A 721 -16.56 1.37 6.81
C TRP A 721 -16.59 0.33 5.67
N LEU A 722 -15.75 -0.71 5.76
CA LEU A 722 -15.75 -1.82 4.82
C LEU A 722 -17.03 -2.67 4.93
N TRP A 723 -17.54 -2.86 6.15
CA TRP A 723 -18.80 -3.55 6.43
C TRP A 723 -20.00 -2.81 5.83
N VAL A 724 -20.06 -1.47 5.99
CA VAL A 724 -21.10 -0.61 5.39
C VAL A 724 -21.12 -0.74 3.86
N GLN A 725 -19.96 -0.77 3.20
CA GLN A 725 -19.89 -0.99 1.75
C GLN A 725 -20.47 -2.36 1.33
N LEU A 726 -20.19 -3.42 2.07
CA LEU A 726 -20.77 -4.75 1.81
C LEU A 726 -22.29 -4.77 2.03
N TRP A 727 -22.82 -4.05 3.02
CA TRP A 727 -24.27 -3.88 3.20
C TRP A 727 -24.92 -3.10 2.07
N VAL A 728 -24.29 -2.00 1.59
CA VAL A 728 -24.78 -1.27 0.41
C VAL A 728 -24.83 -2.19 -0.82
N LEU A 729 -23.80 -3.02 -1.05
CA LEU A 729 -23.82 -4.03 -2.11
C LEU A 729 -24.93 -5.08 -1.91
N ALA A 730 -25.24 -5.48 -0.68
CA ALA A 730 -26.33 -6.42 -0.38
C ALA A 730 -27.71 -5.82 -0.70
N PHE A 731 -27.93 -4.55 -0.31
CA PHE A 731 -29.16 -3.84 -0.66
C PHE A 731 -29.29 -3.62 -2.17
N GLN A 732 -28.19 -3.35 -2.90
CA GLN A 732 -28.20 -3.28 -4.36
C GLN A 732 -28.54 -4.62 -5.05
N ASP A 733 -28.14 -5.76 -4.47
CA ASP A 733 -28.43 -7.09 -5.03
C ASP A 733 -29.90 -7.47 -4.83
N VAL A 734 -30.47 -7.19 -3.64
CA VAL A 734 -31.86 -7.49 -3.28
C VAL A 734 -32.86 -6.45 -3.82
N LEU A 735 -32.74 -5.19 -3.39
CA LEU A 735 -33.70 -4.12 -3.68
C LEU A 735 -33.46 -3.49 -5.06
N GLY A 736 -32.26 -3.65 -5.61
CA GLY A 736 -31.86 -3.22 -6.95
C GLY A 736 -30.87 -2.06 -6.93
N PRO A 737 -30.02 -1.89 -7.98
CA PRO A 737 -28.86 -1.00 -7.88
C PRO A 737 -29.17 0.49 -7.75
N ARG A 738 -30.39 0.91 -8.11
CA ARG A 738 -30.86 2.31 -8.05
C ARG A 738 -31.81 2.57 -6.85
N TYR A 739 -31.90 1.65 -5.90
CA TYR A 739 -32.72 1.82 -4.69
C TYR A 739 -32.31 3.10 -3.91
N GLY A 740 -33.31 3.90 -3.52
CA GLY A 740 -33.12 5.15 -2.77
C GLY A 740 -32.72 6.39 -3.58
N LEU A 741 -32.55 6.30 -4.92
CA LEU A 741 -32.14 7.44 -5.75
C LEU A 741 -33.34 8.12 -6.47
N PRO A 742 -33.34 9.47 -6.61
CA PRO A 742 -34.36 10.18 -7.37
C PRO A 742 -34.35 9.79 -8.86
N LYS A 743 -35.53 9.60 -9.46
CA LYS A 743 -35.68 9.11 -10.85
C LYS A 743 -34.96 9.97 -11.90
N GLY A 744 -34.86 11.29 -11.69
CA GLY A 744 -34.23 12.22 -12.63
C GLY A 744 -32.72 12.45 -12.44
N TRP A 745 -32.04 11.73 -11.54
CA TRP A 745 -30.60 11.91 -11.27
C TRP A 745 -29.69 10.96 -12.06
N LEU A 746 -30.25 10.07 -12.90
CA LEU A 746 -29.51 9.04 -13.62
C LEU A 746 -30.02 8.91 -15.07
N PRO A 747 -29.17 8.43 -16.00
CA PRO A 747 -29.63 8.05 -17.34
C PRO A 747 -30.77 7.02 -17.24
N GLU A 748 -31.85 7.24 -17.97
CA GLU A 748 -32.98 6.30 -18.01
C GLU A 748 -32.48 4.92 -18.46
N ALA A 749 -32.92 3.87 -17.75
CA ALA A 749 -32.65 2.51 -18.16
C ALA A 749 -33.61 2.15 -19.29
N TRP A 750 -33.11 1.53 -20.37
CA TRP A 750 -33.96 1.15 -21.49
C TRP A 750 -35.03 0.16 -21.04
N ASP A 751 -36.30 0.52 -21.19
CA ASP A 751 -37.40 -0.41 -20.96
C ASP A 751 -37.48 -1.39 -22.13
N TYR A 752 -37.14 -2.65 -21.84
CA TYR A 752 -37.22 -3.74 -22.81
C TYR A 752 -38.65 -4.21 -23.08
N HIS A 753 -39.65 -3.78 -22.29
CA HIS A 753 -41.06 -4.16 -22.44
C HIS A 753 -41.97 -2.94 -22.69
N PRO A 754 -41.64 -2.06 -23.66
CA PRO A 754 -42.33 -0.78 -23.85
C PRO A 754 -43.77 -1.02 -24.32
N VAL A 755 -44.70 -0.16 -23.87
CA VAL A 755 -46.10 -0.23 -24.32
C VAL A 755 -46.20 0.32 -25.74
N LEU A 756 -46.24 -0.59 -26.72
CA LEU A 756 -46.43 -0.23 -28.13
C LEU A 756 -47.83 0.35 -28.35
N ARG A 757 -47.88 1.52 -29.00
CA ARG A 757 -49.11 2.23 -29.38
C ARG A 757 -49.12 2.55 -30.87
N GLU A 758 -50.32 2.63 -31.43
CA GLU A 758 -50.54 3.19 -32.78
C GLU A 758 -50.22 4.69 -32.85
N ASP A 759 -50.41 5.45 -31.75
CA ASP A 759 -50.00 6.88 -31.65
C ASP A 759 -48.52 7.12 -32.05
N ASN A 760 -47.67 6.09 -31.91
CA ASN A 760 -46.25 6.18 -32.19
C ASN A 760 -45.89 6.01 -33.69
N LEU A 761 -46.86 5.74 -34.59
CA LEU A 761 -46.59 5.63 -36.05
C LEU A 761 -45.94 6.90 -36.60
N GLU A 762 -46.55 8.07 -36.36
CA GLU A 762 -46.14 9.34 -36.99
C GLU A 762 -44.77 9.85 -36.53
N ALA A 763 -44.32 9.42 -35.33
CA ALA A 763 -42.97 9.68 -34.81
C ALA A 763 -41.94 8.62 -35.26
N GLY A 764 -42.31 7.73 -36.20
CA GLY A 764 -41.47 6.62 -36.67
C GLY A 764 -41.14 5.62 -35.55
N GLY A 765 -42.07 5.36 -34.64
CA GLY A 765 -41.85 4.70 -33.35
C GLY A 765 -42.28 3.22 -33.25
N LEU A 766 -42.76 2.60 -34.32
CA LEU A 766 -42.99 1.14 -34.33
C LEU A 766 -41.67 0.36 -34.53
N PRO A 767 -41.52 -0.82 -33.92
CA PRO A 767 -40.41 -1.72 -34.20
C PRO A 767 -40.34 -2.21 -35.65
N ILE A 768 -39.12 -2.51 -36.10
CA ILE A 768 -38.81 -3.02 -37.43
C ILE A 768 -39.46 -4.40 -37.58
N GLY A 769 -40.41 -4.50 -38.51
CA GLY A 769 -41.29 -5.66 -38.70
C GLY A 769 -42.79 -5.35 -38.57
N LEU A 770 -43.17 -4.33 -37.77
CA LEU A 770 -44.58 -3.92 -37.61
C LEU A 770 -45.05 -2.89 -38.64
N VAL A 771 -44.12 -2.16 -39.27
CA VAL A 771 -44.43 -1.03 -40.16
C VAL A 771 -45.01 -1.45 -41.52
N GLY A 772 -44.63 -2.62 -42.04
CA GLY A 772 -45.03 -3.11 -43.37
C GLY A 772 -46.47 -3.62 -43.49
N GLY A 773 -47.40 -3.07 -42.71
CA GLY A 773 -48.81 -3.49 -42.66
C GLY A 773 -49.80 -2.33 -42.58
N ALA A 774 -49.37 -1.12 -42.98
CA ALA A 774 -50.17 0.12 -42.94
C ALA A 774 -50.52 0.68 -44.34
N ASP A 775 -49.58 0.69 -45.29
CA ASP A 775 -49.70 1.47 -46.54
C ASP A 775 -49.84 0.64 -47.84
N ASP A 776 -49.52 -0.66 -47.83
CA ASP A 776 -49.51 -1.52 -49.04
C ASP A 776 -50.83 -2.27 -49.25
N ASP A 777 -51.87 -1.57 -49.71
CA ASP A 777 -53.18 -2.15 -50.06
C ASP A 777 -53.22 -2.79 -51.48
N ASN A 778 -52.08 -2.97 -52.17
CA ASN A 778 -52.07 -3.33 -53.60
C ASN A 778 -50.86 -4.11 -54.19
N GLU A 779 -50.18 -4.99 -53.45
CA GLU A 779 -49.37 -6.07 -54.06
C GLU A 779 -49.37 -7.38 -53.22
N PRO A 780 -49.57 -8.59 -53.82
CA PRO A 780 -49.68 -9.83 -53.06
C PRO A 780 -48.31 -10.50 -52.81
N GLY A 781 -47.61 -10.11 -51.73
CA GLY A 781 -46.18 -10.46 -51.57
C GLY A 781 -45.60 -10.89 -50.20
N SER A 782 -46.32 -10.83 -49.07
CA SER A 782 -45.81 -11.36 -47.78
C SER A 782 -46.88 -11.65 -46.71
N PRO A 783 -46.63 -12.59 -45.77
CA PRO A 783 -47.59 -12.96 -44.73
C PRO A 783 -47.44 -12.10 -43.46
N VAL A 784 -48.27 -11.06 -43.32
CA VAL A 784 -48.53 -10.40 -42.03
C VAL A 784 -50.00 -10.63 -41.65
N THR A 785 -50.25 -11.68 -40.86
CA THR A 785 -51.59 -12.17 -40.52
C THR A 785 -52.28 -11.30 -39.45
N ARG A 786 -52.90 -10.20 -39.89
CA ARG A 786 -53.72 -9.31 -39.04
C ARG A 786 -54.96 -10.04 -38.50
N ARG A 787 -54.89 -10.58 -37.29
CA ARG A 787 -55.98 -11.39 -36.69
C ARG A 787 -56.89 -10.57 -35.77
N ALA A 788 -58.09 -10.22 -36.26
CA ALA A 788 -59.16 -9.74 -35.40
C ALA A 788 -59.63 -10.86 -34.45
N SER A 789 -59.80 -10.57 -33.15
CA SER A 789 -60.05 -11.59 -32.13
C SER A 789 -61.40 -12.29 -32.32
N VAL A 790 -61.37 -13.55 -32.77
CA VAL A 790 -62.53 -14.46 -32.68
C VAL A 790 -62.63 -14.95 -31.22
N SER A 791 -63.84 -15.01 -30.69
CA SER A 791 -64.10 -15.52 -29.33
C SER A 791 -64.03 -17.04 -29.27
N ASP A 792 -63.30 -17.58 -28.30
CA ASP A 792 -63.29 -19.03 -28.02
C ASP A 792 -64.66 -19.57 -27.60
N GLY A 793 -64.95 -20.79 -28.04
CA GLY A 793 -66.18 -21.52 -27.72
C GLY A 793 -66.13 -22.95 -28.27
N SER A 794 -66.02 -23.94 -27.39
CA SER A 794 -65.66 -25.31 -27.76
C SER A 794 -66.84 -26.21 -28.19
N SER A 795 -66.66 -26.85 -29.35
CA SER A 795 -67.21 -28.17 -29.74
C SER A 795 -68.68 -28.32 -30.17
N SER A 796 -68.92 -29.36 -30.99
CA SER A 796 -70.20 -30.02 -31.32
C SER A 796 -71.20 -29.34 -32.31
N LYS A 797 -70.96 -29.57 -33.61
CA LYS A 797 -71.88 -30.27 -34.54
C LYS A 797 -73.41 -30.13 -34.31
N SER A 798 -74.08 -29.16 -34.95
CA SER A 798 -75.37 -29.39 -35.65
C SER A 798 -75.82 -28.22 -36.55
N THR A 799 -76.81 -28.47 -37.41
CA THR A 799 -77.25 -27.68 -38.58
C THR A 799 -78.32 -26.60 -38.33
N ARG A 800 -78.41 -25.66 -39.30
CA ARG A 800 -79.60 -24.93 -39.83
C ARG A 800 -80.05 -23.58 -39.23
N LYS A 801 -80.20 -22.64 -40.17
CA LYS A 801 -81.16 -21.51 -40.29
C LYS A 801 -81.29 -20.47 -39.16
N VAL A 802 -80.83 -19.27 -39.48
CA VAL A 802 -81.62 -18.01 -39.59
C VAL A 802 -82.86 -17.90 -38.69
N ASP A 803 -82.82 -16.93 -37.76
CA ASP A 803 -83.86 -15.90 -37.71
C ASP A 803 -83.33 -14.56 -37.16
N ARG A 804 -84.19 -13.53 -37.08
CA ARG A 804 -83.82 -12.10 -37.06
C ARG A 804 -84.29 -11.35 -35.80
N SER A 805 -83.50 -10.34 -35.39
CA SER A 805 -83.91 -9.08 -34.70
C SER A 805 -83.48 -8.86 -33.21
N LYS A 806 -82.87 -7.69 -33.00
CA LYS A 806 -83.19 -6.64 -31.99
C LYS A 806 -82.32 -6.46 -30.72
N ASP A 807 -81.69 -5.28 -30.69
CA ASP A 807 -81.31 -4.36 -29.60
C ASP A 807 -80.72 -4.89 -28.26
N GLY A 808 -79.45 -4.57 -28.03
CA GLY A 808 -78.79 -4.52 -26.72
C GLY A 808 -77.74 -3.39 -26.69
N LYS A 809 -77.61 -2.68 -25.56
CA LYS A 809 -76.59 -1.62 -25.36
C LYS A 809 -75.37 -2.20 -24.64
N ASP A 810 -74.30 -2.50 -25.37
CA ASP A 810 -73.03 -2.92 -24.78
C ASP A 810 -71.96 -1.82 -24.83
N GLY A 811 -71.19 -1.70 -23.74
CA GLY A 811 -70.06 -0.79 -23.64
C GLY A 811 -68.93 -1.18 -24.59
N LYS A 812 -68.40 -0.21 -25.35
CA LYS A 812 -67.40 -0.45 -26.40
C LYS A 812 -66.04 -0.81 -25.79
N SER A 813 -65.84 -2.06 -25.42
CA SER A 813 -64.57 -2.56 -24.89
C SER A 813 -63.47 -2.41 -25.95
N VAL A 814 -62.51 -1.51 -25.70
CA VAL A 814 -61.33 -1.37 -26.55
C VAL A 814 -60.43 -2.58 -26.30
N ARG A 815 -60.07 -3.29 -27.39
CA ARG A 815 -59.15 -4.44 -27.34
C ARG A 815 -57.89 -4.07 -28.12
N ALA A 816 -56.74 -4.52 -27.62
CA ALA A 816 -55.46 -4.36 -28.31
C ALA A 816 -55.43 -5.17 -29.61
N HIS A 817 -54.74 -4.67 -30.63
CA HIS A 817 -54.49 -5.37 -31.88
C HIS A 817 -53.26 -6.27 -31.71
N VAL A 818 -53.35 -7.55 -32.07
CA VAL A 818 -52.24 -8.51 -31.98
C VAL A 818 -51.64 -8.71 -33.37
N TYR A 819 -50.32 -8.59 -33.45
CA TYR A 819 -49.51 -8.83 -34.64
C TYR A 819 -48.67 -10.08 -34.46
N GLU A 820 -48.52 -10.87 -35.51
CA GLU A 820 -47.71 -12.10 -35.54
C GLU A 820 -46.39 -11.80 -36.32
N ILE A 821 -45.23 -12.09 -35.73
CA ILE A 821 -43.89 -11.79 -36.29
C ILE A 821 -42.94 -12.96 -35.99
N ASP A 822 -42.01 -13.32 -36.89
CA ASP A 822 -41.03 -14.38 -36.61
C ASP A 822 -39.86 -13.89 -35.74
N CYS A 823 -39.57 -14.60 -34.65
CA CYS A 823 -38.41 -14.31 -33.81
C CYS A 823 -37.12 -14.87 -34.41
N ALA A 824 -36.19 -14.00 -34.82
CA ALA A 824 -34.96 -14.40 -35.50
C ALA A 824 -33.98 -15.26 -34.67
N ILE A 825 -34.23 -15.49 -33.37
CA ILE A 825 -33.40 -16.37 -32.52
C ILE A 825 -33.87 -17.83 -32.59
N CYS A 826 -35.16 -18.12 -32.40
CA CYS A 826 -35.72 -19.48 -32.40
C CYS A 826 -36.43 -19.87 -33.71
N ARG A 827 -36.83 -18.89 -34.54
CA ARG A 827 -37.68 -19.03 -35.73
C ARG A 827 -39.10 -19.55 -35.44
N GLU A 828 -39.59 -19.26 -34.24
CA GLU A 828 -40.99 -19.46 -33.85
C GLU A 828 -41.73 -18.11 -33.91
N THR A 829 -43.05 -18.15 -34.04
CA THR A 829 -43.90 -16.95 -34.09
C THR A 829 -43.96 -16.24 -32.74
N LEU A 830 -44.03 -14.91 -32.78
CA LEU A 830 -44.10 -14.00 -31.65
C LEU A 830 -45.36 -13.14 -31.79
N GLU A 831 -46.27 -13.28 -30.83
CA GLU A 831 -47.47 -12.44 -30.73
C GLU A 831 -47.16 -11.14 -29.99
N VAL A 832 -47.40 -10.00 -30.64
CA VAL A 832 -47.10 -8.66 -30.14
C VAL A 832 -48.39 -7.81 -30.08
N PRO A 833 -48.97 -7.57 -28.89
CA PRO A 833 -50.10 -6.68 -28.71
C PRO A 833 -49.71 -5.19 -28.76
N VAL A 834 -50.39 -4.43 -29.62
CA VAL A 834 -50.30 -2.97 -29.80
C VAL A 834 -51.61 -2.33 -29.33
N VAL A 835 -51.51 -1.19 -28.64
CA VAL A 835 -52.68 -0.45 -28.10
C VAL A 835 -53.15 0.62 -29.11
N PRO A 836 -54.46 0.70 -29.40
CA PRO A 836 -54.96 1.62 -30.41
C PRO A 836 -54.97 3.09 -29.99
N ALA A 837 -54.89 3.94 -31.01
CA ALA A 837 -54.65 5.37 -30.88
C ALA A 837 -55.65 6.11 -29.96
N GLY A 838 -55.15 7.12 -29.25
CA GLY A 838 -55.97 8.04 -28.44
C GLY A 838 -56.65 7.43 -27.20
N THR A 839 -56.15 6.31 -26.66
CA THR A 839 -56.70 5.67 -25.44
C THR A 839 -55.77 5.76 -24.23
N ASP A 840 -56.36 5.95 -23.04
CA ASP A 840 -55.61 6.03 -21.79
C ASP A 840 -54.97 4.68 -21.42
N PRO A 841 -53.69 4.66 -21.00
CA PRO A 841 -52.99 3.41 -20.70
C PRO A 841 -53.61 2.67 -19.51
N ASP A 842 -54.16 3.46 -18.56
CA ASP A 842 -54.78 2.96 -17.34
C ASP A 842 -56.26 2.60 -17.55
N ALA A 843 -56.93 3.10 -18.59
CA ALA A 843 -58.27 2.66 -18.96
C ALA A 843 -58.27 1.21 -19.50
N VAL A 844 -57.19 0.81 -20.20
CA VAL A 844 -56.93 -0.58 -20.58
C VAL A 844 -56.46 -1.41 -19.37
N GLY A 845 -55.81 -0.78 -18.38
CA GLY A 845 -55.33 -1.42 -17.14
C GLY A 845 -56.42 -1.72 -16.10
N ALA A 846 -57.41 -0.83 -15.94
CA ALA A 846 -58.52 -0.99 -14.99
C ALA A 846 -59.49 -2.13 -15.35
N GLY A 847 -59.43 -2.63 -16.60
CA GLY A 847 -60.30 -3.66 -17.16
C GLY A 847 -59.96 -5.11 -16.81
N GLY A 848 -59.19 -5.38 -15.75
CA GLY A 848 -59.10 -6.71 -15.11
C GLY A 848 -58.45 -7.86 -15.89
N SER A 849 -57.87 -7.63 -17.07
CA SER A 849 -57.19 -8.68 -17.85
C SER A 849 -55.71 -8.83 -17.49
N VAL A 850 -55.42 -9.73 -16.56
CA VAL A 850 -54.04 -10.12 -16.20
C VAL A 850 -53.25 -10.60 -17.43
N ALA A 851 -53.94 -11.18 -18.42
CA ALA A 851 -53.34 -11.60 -19.69
C ALA A 851 -52.69 -10.43 -20.46
N ALA A 852 -53.25 -9.21 -20.43
CA ALA A 852 -52.64 -8.06 -21.10
C ALA A 852 -51.30 -7.63 -20.47
N THR A 853 -51.19 -7.71 -19.14
CA THR A 853 -49.93 -7.45 -18.43
C THR A 853 -48.92 -8.60 -18.52
N LEU A 854 -49.38 -9.84 -18.73
CA LEU A 854 -48.52 -11.00 -18.98
C LEU A 854 -48.02 -11.02 -20.44
N ALA A 855 -48.83 -10.64 -21.41
CA ALA A 855 -48.44 -10.54 -22.83
C ALA A 855 -47.42 -9.40 -23.08
N ARG A 856 -47.33 -8.40 -22.19
CA ARG A 856 -46.19 -7.45 -22.21
C ARG A 856 -44.86 -8.07 -21.77
N ARG A 857 -44.84 -9.30 -21.25
CA ARG A 857 -43.63 -10.01 -20.81
C ARG A 857 -43.20 -11.14 -21.75
N THR A 858 -43.94 -11.42 -22.83
CA THR A 858 -43.59 -12.45 -23.82
C THR A 858 -42.62 -11.95 -24.88
N TYR A 859 -42.63 -10.65 -25.19
CA TYR A 859 -41.75 -9.99 -26.15
C TYR A 859 -40.82 -8.97 -25.48
N MET A 860 -39.62 -8.79 -26.05
CA MET A 860 -38.69 -7.71 -25.72
C MET A 860 -38.35 -6.87 -26.95
N VAL A 861 -38.27 -5.54 -26.79
CA VAL A 861 -37.89 -4.57 -27.83
C VAL A 861 -36.52 -3.97 -27.53
N THR A 862 -35.60 -3.99 -28.49
CA THR A 862 -34.26 -3.39 -28.35
C THR A 862 -34.24 -1.88 -28.67
N PRO A 863 -33.20 -1.11 -28.25
CA PRO A 863 -33.02 0.29 -28.68
C PRO A 863 -32.93 0.46 -30.19
N CYS A 864 -32.33 -0.52 -30.87
CA CYS A 864 -32.30 -0.63 -32.33
C CYS A 864 -33.62 -1.17 -32.94
N ARG A 865 -34.73 -1.15 -32.19
CA ARG A 865 -36.10 -1.40 -32.64
C ARG A 865 -36.34 -2.79 -33.25
N HIS A 866 -35.62 -3.81 -32.81
CA HIS A 866 -35.90 -5.22 -33.15
C HIS A 866 -36.64 -5.91 -32.02
N ILE A 867 -37.50 -6.89 -32.34
CA ILE A 867 -38.30 -7.65 -31.36
C ILE A 867 -37.89 -9.13 -31.34
N PHE A 868 -37.96 -9.74 -30.16
CA PHE A 868 -37.68 -11.15 -29.91
C PHE A 868 -38.56 -11.67 -28.77
N HIS A 869 -38.74 -12.99 -28.62
CA HIS A 869 -39.29 -13.53 -27.36
C HIS A 869 -38.37 -13.17 -26.19
N SER A 870 -38.93 -12.81 -25.04
CA SER A 870 -38.16 -12.42 -23.86
C SER A 870 -37.17 -13.49 -23.42
N ALA A 871 -37.58 -14.76 -23.38
CA ALA A 871 -36.70 -15.89 -23.03
C ALA A 871 -35.52 -16.05 -24.00
N CYS A 872 -35.73 -15.78 -25.30
CA CYS A 872 -34.70 -15.86 -26.32
C CYS A 872 -33.70 -14.71 -26.20
N LEU A 873 -34.17 -13.47 -26.01
CA LEU A 873 -33.28 -12.31 -25.85
C LEU A 873 -32.57 -12.34 -24.49
N GLU A 874 -33.23 -12.73 -23.41
CA GLU A 874 -32.57 -13.01 -22.12
C GLU A 874 -31.46 -14.05 -22.27
N GLY A 875 -31.74 -15.16 -22.97
CA GLY A 875 -30.76 -16.20 -23.28
C GLY A 875 -29.56 -15.62 -24.02
N TRP A 876 -29.80 -14.84 -25.07
CA TRP A 876 -28.76 -14.20 -25.88
C TRP A 876 -27.93 -13.17 -25.11
N LEU A 877 -28.56 -12.27 -24.34
CA LEU A 877 -27.91 -11.23 -23.54
C LEU A 877 -27.01 -11.79 -22.42
N ARG A 878 -27.26 -13.03 -21.97
CA ARG A 878 -26.34 -13.75 -21.07
C ARG A 878 -25.01 -14.09 -21.74
N PHE A 879 -24.95 -14.21 -23.08
CA PHE A 879 -23.71 -14.47 -23.83
C PHE A 879 -23.14 -13.22 -24.52
N ARG A 880 -23.96 -12.41 -25.21
CA ARG A 880 -23.54 -11.19 -25.92
C ARG A 880 -24.53 -10.04 -25.76
N LEU A 881 -24.03 -8.87 -25.39
CA LEU A 881 -24.80 -7.62 -25.31
C LEU A 881 -24.87 -6.92 -26.68
N GLN A 882 -25.32 -7.64 -27.71
CA GLN A 882 -25.42 -7.18 -29.11
C GLN A 882 -26.72 -7.68 -29.73
N CYS A 883 -27.35 -6.90 -30.60
CA CYS A 883 -28.57 -7.31 -31.28
C CYS A 883 -28.31 -8.50 -32.25
N PRO A 884 -29.08 -9.61 -32.17
CA PRO A 884 -28.92 -10.74 -33.09
C PRO A 884 -29.03 -10.36 -34.58
N ILE A 885 -29.84 -9.34 -34.90
CA ILE A 885 -30.10 -8.90 -36.28
C ILE A 885 -29.06 -7.87 -36.72
N CYS A 886 -29.07 -6.65 -36.17
CA CYS A 886 -28.21 -5.55 -36.64
C CYS A 886 -26.86 -5.39 -35.90
N ARG A 887 -26.49 -6.31 -34.98
CA ARG A 887 -25.25 -6.30 -34.16
C ARG A 887 -25.05 -5.10 -33.21
N GLU A 888 -25.94 -4.11 -33.24
CA GLU A 888 -25.91 -2.91 -32.38
C GLU A 888 -25.82 -3.25 -30.89
N GLU A 889 -25.11 -2.43 -30.11
CA GLU A 889 -24.83 -2.67 -28.70
C GLU A 889 -26.11 -2.55 -27.84
N LEU A 890 -26.35 -3.54 -26.96
CA LEU A 890 -27.57 -3.61 -26.14
C LEU A 890 -27.29 -3.28 -24.66
N PRO A 891 -28.09 -2.41 -24.03
CA PRO A 891 -28.09 -2.23 -22.58
C PRO A 891 -28.24 -3.56 -21.82
N PRO A 892 -27.62 -3.71 -20.64
CA PRO A 892 -27.89 -4.86 -19.78
C PRO A 892 -29.28 -4.75 -19.14
N LEU A 893 -29.87 -5.92 -18.87
CA LEU A 893 -31.05 -6.11 -18.02
C LEU A 893 -30.72 -5.85 -16.53
#